data_AF-A0A2N5FLQ6-F1
#
_entry.id   AF-A0A2N5FLQ6-F1
#
_cell.length_a   1.000
_cell.length_b   1.000
_cell.length_c   1.000
_cell.angle_alpha   90.00
_cell.angle_beta   90.00
_cell.angle_gamma   90.00
#
_symmetry.space_group_name_H-M   'P 1'
#
loop_
_entity.id
_entity.type
_entity.pdbx_description
1 polymer ?
#
loop_
_entity_poly.entity_id
_entity_poly.type
_entity_poly.pdbx_seq_one_letter_code
_entity_poly.pdbx_strand_id
1 'polypeptide(L)'
;MGKIIPLGYVSAIIFILSGIIYFFASNWGGFERLEKVALSIGIMILFYGASFLSGKLISNREDLPKWLLVSGAISFGAAVALIGQIYNSHADSYLLFVIWLLPSIALAVITRYQPFAVLSYVLLLLAYWFYMFPTSVSINRSDFEEWLIYLGMVLINAIIFVIASGLRLKLLQYVSFTLIHIFLIIMSFYEVFEPFSSWMNIIYVFVIILSYYLFMKKDSYHALTIITFVMLGIFALSKYAELSIRLSDKIGPMSFYLFSIIGTLAFLGGGIYLVIRVTKRAPENSLMYKVFKNSLIVIITFTSSLLLTFSFGGLLFLIFESEYSLVVFSLLFLAAAVFWKKLYTAARYTLFISGFLSGLGGIFMLDAGVTALYIIISVFVIWFEKEKFLQFLAYSFLLASLISLFSVHLQWFEHFRIVLAILSIAQFLLLLIPADRIRKVSSFSVFYGFLLLYPSAFWGTDWRETLIYQILYLIMAAAMLSLYQKRESSVKTNIVWVYFILFFIGLYYDFAWKLLHKSLTFLLLGLLIFTAVKYLDKEKLANVKIFSNKTWSMIACILVLQLAFTGFQSYSNEKAINEGKEIILQLEPVDPRSMLQGDYVQLRYEAGRYQPKEAVKTGTVFTLKVKKDDKGVYRSTGEVFAGGISETGKKPETDEAYLTGKYNGYDSLIFGIESFFVEEGTGFELERHAKYAKVIVSDEGNALLADVNDKASEWNE
;
A
#
# COMPACT_ATOMS: atom_id res chain seq x y z
N MET A 1 27.14 13.78 -9.69
CA MET A 1 27.15 13.62 -8.21
C MET A 1 26.07 14.46 -7.50
N GLY A 2 25.73 15.67 -7.96
CA GLY A 2 24.77 16.55 -7.26
C GLY A 2 23.37 16.01 -6.92
N LYS A 3 22.82 15.05 -7.69
CA LYS A 3 21.54 14.38 -7.34
C LYS A 3 21.69 13.15 -6.42
N ILE A 4 22.89 12.60 -6.31
CA ILE A 4 23.17 11.37 -5.54
C ILE A 4 23.33 11.71 -4.05
N ILE A 5 23.88 12.88 -3.74
CA ILE A 5 24.13 13.32 -2.36
C ILE A 5 22.82 13.53 -1.56
N PRO A 6 21.79 14.24 -2.07
CA PRO A 6 20.51 14.37 -1.36
C PRO A 6 19.84 13.01 -1.12
N LEU A 7 19.83 12.14 -2.13
CA LEU A 7 19.30 10.77 -2.01
C LEU A 7 20.07 9.95 -0.98
N GLY A 8 21.40 10.14 -0.90
CA GLY A 8 22.25 9.50 0.09
C GLY A 8 21.92 9.90 1.52
N TYR A 9 21.73 11.20 1.79
CA TYR A 9 21.31 11.67 3.11
C TYR A 9 19.90 11.16 3.49
N VAL A 10 18.94 11.18 2.55
CA VAL A 10 17.61 10.61 2.77
C VAL A 10 17.69 9.14 3.14
N SER A 11 18.45 8.37 2.38
CA SER A 11 18.62 6.93 2.62
C SER A 11 19.24 6.66 3.99
N ALA A 12 20.28 7.41 4.35
CA ALA A 12 20.92 7.31 5.66
C ALA A 12 19.93 7.62 6.79
N ILE A 13 19.14 8.68 6.69
CA ILE A 13 18.15 9.07 7.70
C ILE A 13 17.08 8.00 7.84
N ILE A 14 16.57 7.44 6.74
CA ILE A 14 15.59 6.35 6.76
C ILE A 14 16.16 5.14 7.51
N PHE A 15 17.38 4.71 7.17
CA PHE A 15 18.00 3.57 7.83
C PHE A 15 18.30 3.81 9.31
N ILE A 16 18.74 5.01 9.69
CA ILE A 16 18.95 5.38 11.10
C ILE A 16 17.61 5.37 11.85
N LEU A 17 16.56 5.99 11.29
CA LEU A 17 15.22 6.02 11.89
C LEU A 17 14.67 4.60 12.05
N SER A 18 14.74 3.77 11.01
CA SER A 18 14.33 2.36 11.09
C SER A 18 15.14 1.58 12.12
N GLY A 19 16.47 1.79 12.17
CA GLY A 19 17.34 1.17 13.17
C GLY A 19 16.94 1.52 14.61
N ILE A 20 16.65 2.80 14.88
CA ILE A 20 16.18 3.27 16.18
C ILE A 20 14.82 2.65 16.54
N ILE A 21 13.85 2.69 15.62
CA ILE A 21 12.51 2.12 15.84
C ILE A 21 12.60 0.63 16.16
N TYR A 22 13.37 -0.15 15.39
CA TYR A 22 13.52 -1.58 15.62
C TYR A 22 14.24 -1.92 16.92
N PHE A 23 15.21 -1.09 17.32
CA PHE A 23 15.88 -1.28 18.61
C PHE A 23 14.87 -1.17 19.75
N PHE A 24 14.03 -0.14 19.75
CA PHE A 24 13.00 0.01 20.76
C PHE A 24 11.92 -1.07 20.69
N ALA A 25 11.48 -1.44 19.49
CA ALA A 25 10.53 -2.54 19.31
C ALA A 25 11.07 -3.85 19.88
N SER A 26 12.36 -4.16 19.68
CA SER A 26 12.98 -5.39 20.19
C SER A 26 13.16 -5.45 21.71
N ASN A 27 13.14 -4.29 22.39
CA ASN A 27 13.29 -4.18 23.84
C ASN A 27 11.99 -3.74 24.53
N TRP A 28 10.87 -3.74 23.81
CA TRP A 28 9.63 -3.11 24.26
C TRP A 28 9.09 -3.68 25.57
N GLY A 29 9.19 -5.00 25.79
CA GLY A 29 8.78 -5.65 27.04
C GLY A 29 9.58 -5.22 28.28
N GLY A 30 10.81 -4.73 28.09
CA GLY A 30 11.72 -4.36 29.19
C GLY A 30 11.58 -2.93 29.72
N PHE A 31 10.74 -2.09 29.11
CA PHE A 31 10.56 -0.70 29.50
C PHE A 31 9.26 -0.48 30.28
N GLU A 32 9.31 0.38 31.31
CA GLU A 32 8.10 0.86 31.99
C GLU A 32 7.28 1.80 31.07
N ARG A 33 5.99 2.01 31.38
CA ARG A 33 5.10 2.86 30.55
C ARG A 33 5.66 4.27 30.36
N LEU A 34 6.14 4.92 31.43
CA LEU A 34 6.70 6.27 31.36
C LEU A 34 8.00 6.32 30.55
N GLU A 35 8.82 5.28 30.61
CA GLU A 35 10.02 5.17 29.78
C GLU A 35 9.65 5.07 28.30
N LYS A 36 8.65 4.24 27.95
CA LYS A 36 8.13 4.13 26.58
C LYS A 36 7.61 5.47 26.05
N VAL A 37 6.89 6.25 26.87
CA VAL A 37 6.44 7.60 26.53
C VAL A 37 7.63 8.54 26.32
N ALA A 38 8.59 8.54 27.25
CA ALA A 38 9.77 9.40 27.18
C ALA A 38 10.63 9.10 25.94
N LEU A 39 10.81 7.82 25.59
CA LEU A 39 11.52 7.38 24.38
C LEU A 39 10.80 7.85 23.12
N SER A 40 9.47 7.69 23.06
CA SER A 40 8.64 8.12 21.92
C SER A 40 8.76 9.62 21.67
N ILE A 41 8.65 10.43 22.72
CA ILE A 41 8.83 11.89 22.66
C ILE A 41 10.30 12.26 22.37
N GLY A 42 11.25 11.51 22.93
CA GLY A 42 12.69 11.73 22.77
C GLY A 42 13.16 11.61 21.32
N ILE A 43 12.64 10.64 20.57
CA ILE A 43 12.94 10.49 19.13
C ILE A 43 12.48 11.73 18.36
N MET A 44 11.28 12.25 18.66
CA MET A 44 10.76 13.46 18.03
C MET A 44 11.66 14.67 18.32
N ILE A 45 12.02 14.89 19.59
CA ILE A 45 12.93 15.99 19.99
C ILE A 45 14.29 15.85 19.29
N LEU A 46 14.82 14.63 19.21
CA LEU A 46 16.09 14.34 18.55
C LEU A 46 16.09 14.78 17.09
N PHE A 47 15.05 14.46 16.31
CA PHE A 47 15.01 14.81 14.89
C PHE A 47 14.78 16.30 14.63
N TYR A 48 13.87 16.95 15.38
CA TYR A 48 13.69 18.41 15.28
C TYR A 48 14.95 19.17 15.73
N GLY A 49 15.58 18.73 16.83
CA GLY A 49 16.83 19.28 17.33
C GLY A 49 17.98 19.09 16.34
N ALA A 50 18.12 17.89 15.77
CA ALA A 50 19.11 17.58 14.74
C ALA A 50 18.89 18.42 13.47
N SER A 51 17.63 18.67 13.07
CA SER A 51 17.31 19.57 11.96
C SER A 51 17.79 21.00 12.24
N PHE A 52 17.50 21.54 13.42
CA PHE A 52 17.92 22.89 13.81
C PHE A 52 19.45 23.01 13.92
N LEU A 53 20.11 22.05 14.59
CA LEU A 53 21.56 22.04 14.79
C LEU A 53 22.30 21.85 13.46
N SER A 54 21.88 20.90 12.62
CA SER A 54 22.49 20.71 11.30
C SER A 54 22.30 21.94 10.43
N GLY A 55 21.15 22.62 10.51
CA GLY A 55 20.92 23.87 9.79
C GLY A 55 21.79 25.04 10.24
N LYS A 56 22.30 25.02 11.49
CA LYS A 56 23.18 26.06 12.05
C LYS A 56 24.66 25.72 11.95
N LEU A 57 25.02 24.45 12.15
CA LEU A 57 26.41 23.97 12.27
C LEU A 57 26.94 23.33 10.97
N ILE A 58 26.05 22.74 10.16
CA ILE A 58 26.37 21.97 8.96
C ILE A 58 25.64 22.64 7.77
N SER A 59 25.94 23.92 7.55
CA SER A 59 25.25 24.82 6.60
C SER A 59 25.54 24.55 5.11
N ASN A 60 26.27 23.48 4.77
CA ASN A 60 26.78 23.30 3.41
C ASN A 60 25.74 22.79 2.40
N ARG A 61 24.57 22.28 2.85
CA ARG A 61 23.47 21.81 1.98
C ARG A 61 22.12 22.06 2.63
N GLU A 62 21.13 22.48 1.84
CA GLU A 62 19.77 22.72 2.32
C GLU A 62 18.97 21.44 2.63
N ASP A 63 19.34 20.30 2.04
CA ASP A 63 18.49 19.12 2.02
C ASP A 63 18.51 18.32 3.33
N LEU A 64 19.68 18.16 3.96
CA LEU A 64 19.85 17.43 5.22
C LEU A 64 18.93 17.97 6.35
N PRO A 65 18.96 19.27 6.69
CA PRO A 65 18.10 19.80 7.75
C PRO A 65 16.61 19.70 7.39
N LYS A 66 16.25 19.85 6.10
CA LYS A 66 14.85 19.70 5.65
C LYS A 66 14.36 18.25 5.80
N TRP A 67 15.18 17.25 5.49
CA TRP A 67 14.80 15.83 5.66
C TRP A 67 14.79 15.38 7.12
N LEU A 68 15.69 15.92 7.96
CA LEU A 68 15.61 15.74 9.41
C LEU A 68 14.33 16.36 9.99
N LEU A 69 13.89 17.51 9.45
CA LEU A 69 12.62 18.14 9.84
C LEU A 69 11.41 17.26 9.48
N VAL A 70 11.41 16.69 8.26
CA VAL A 70 10.38 15.72 7.84
C VAL A 70 10.39 14.49 8.75
N SER A 71 11.56 14.00 9.14
CA SER A 71 11.70 12.87 10.06
C SER A 71 11.18 13.19 11.47
N GLY A 72 11.33 14.44 11.93
CA GLY A 72 10.71 14.93 13.16
C GLY A 72 9.18 14.90 13.10
N ALA A 73 8.60 15.34 11.97
CA ALA A 73 7.16 15.25 11.76
C ALA A 73 6.66 13.80 11.65
N ILE A 74 7.45 12.88 11.08
CA ILE A 74 7.12 11.45 11.06
C ILE A 74 7.18 10.84 12.46
N SER A 75 8.20 11.23 13.23
CA SER A 75 8.37 10.78 14.62
C SER A 75 7.23 11.25 15.52
N PHE A 76 6.60 12.40 15.25
CA PHE A 76 5.39 12.82 15.95
C PHE A 76 4.23 11.83 15.73
N GLY A 77 3.97 11.45 14.48
CA GLY A 77 2.94 10.46 14.16
C GLY A 77 3.19 9.12 14.85
N ALA A 78 4.44 8.66 14.81
CA ALA A 78 4.87 7.46 15.53
C ALA A 78 4.67 7.61 17.05
N ALA A 79 5.01 8.75 17.65
CA ALA A 79 4.82 8.98 19.07
C ALA A 79 3.34 8.96 19.48
N VAL A 80 2.44 9.57 18.69
CA VAL A 80 0.99 9.51 18.97
C VAL A 80 0.47 8.08 18.87
N ALA A 81 0.90 7.31 17.86
CA ALA A 81 0.52 5.91 17.70
C ALA A 81 1.01 5.05 18.87
N LEU A 82 2.29 5.20 19.26
CA LEU A 82 2.89 4.48 20.38
C LEU A 82 2.22 4.84 21.71
N ILE A 83 1.89 6.11 21.95
CA ILE A 83 1.12 6.51 23.14
C ILE A 83 -0.24 5.80 23.14
N GLY A 84 -0.94 5.77 22.00
CA GLY A 84 -2.19 5.01 21.87
C GLY A 84 -2.02 3.53 22.24
N GLN A 85 -0.93 2.90 21.80
CA GLN A 85 -0.61 1.50 22.12
C GLN A 85 -0.24 1.29 23.59
N ILE A 86 0.58 2.16 24.19
CA ILE A 86 1.02 2.07 25.60
C ILE A 86 -0.17 2.06 26.56
N TYR A 87 -1.23 2.79 26.22
CA TYR A 87 -2.43 2.93 27.04
C TYR A 87 -3.63 2.12 26.52
N ASN A 88 -3.44 1.26 25.50
CA ASN A 88 -4.51 0.51 24.83
C ASN A 88 -5.74 1.36 24.50
N SER A 89 -5.50 2.57 24.01
CA SER A 89 -6.52 3.57 23.76
C SER A 89 -6.49 4.02 22.30
N HIS A 90 -7.53 3.69 21.53
CA HIS A 90 -7.78 4.24 20.18
C HIS A 90 -6.58 4.26 19.21
N ALA A 91 -5.62 3.34 19.35
CA ALA A 91 -4.32 3.44 18.67
C ALA A 91 -4.39 3.19 17.15
N ASP A 92 -5.45 2.52 16.69
CA ASP A 92 -5.76 2.20 15.28
C ASP A 92 -6.88 3.11 14.71
N SER A 93 -7.21 4.21 15.39
CA SER A 93 -8.25 5.15 14.98
C SER A 93 -7.82 6.04 13.82
N TYR A 94 -8.77 6.38 12.94
CA TYR A 94 -8.59 7.44 11.95
C TYR A 94 -8.13 8.78 12.55
N LEU A 95 -8.45 9.03 13.84
CA LEU A 95 -8.08 10.25 14.57
C LEU A 95 -6.56 10.42 14.68
N LEU A 96 -5.79 9.32 14.78
CA LEU A 96 -4.33 9.35 14.77
C LEU A 96 -3.81 10.13 13.55
N PHE A 97 -4.32 9.78 12.37
CA PHE A 97 -3.91 10.39 11.12
C PHE A 97 -4.38 11.84 11.00
N VAL A 98 -5.55 12.18 11.56
CA VAL A 98 -6.06 13.56 11.62
C VAL A 98 -5.19 14.44 12.54
N ILE A 99 -4.85 13.94 13.72
CA ILE A 99 -3.96 14.65 14.67
C ILE A 99 -2.59 14.88 14.05
N TRP A 100 -2.07 13.91 13.29
CA TRP A 100 -0.81 14.02 12.58
C TRP A 100 -0.90 14.95 11.35
N LEU A 101 -2.03 14.97 10.66
CA LEU A 101 -2.27 15.79 9.49
C LEU A 101 -2.12 17.29 9.80
N LEU A 102 -2.65 17.76 10.93
CA LEU A 102 -2.68 19.18 11.30
C LEU A 102 -1.28 19.84 11.34
N PRO A 103 -0.30 19.34 12.14
CA PRO A 103 1.04 19.90 12.15
C PRO A 103 1.77 19.68 10.81
N SER A 104 1.48 18.60 10.07
CA SER A 104 2.05 18.38 8.75
C SER A 104 1.60 19.46 7.74
N ILE A 105 0.32 19.85 7.74
CA ILE A 105 -0.19 20.95 6.91
C ILE A 105 0.47 22.27 7.34
N ALA A 106 0.54 22.54 8.64
CA ALA A 106 1.17 23.75 9.15
C ALA A 106 2.64 23.86 8.70
N LEU A 107 3.41 22.77 8.81
CA LEU A 107 4.78 22.68 8.32
C LEU A 107 4.85 22.86 6.79
N ALA A 108 3.91 22.31 6.02
CA ALA A 108 3.84 22.52 4.57
C ALA A 108 3.66 24.00 4.20
N VAL A 109 2.78 24.72 4.91
CA VAL A 109 2.51 26.14 4.69
C VAL A 109 3.70 27.01 5.11
N ILE A 110 4.28 26.75 6.29
CA ILE A 110 5.36 27.55 6.89
C ILE A 110 6.67 27.37 6.13
N THR A 111 7.02 26.13 5.77
CA THR A 111 8.30 25.82 5.12
C THR A 111 8.23 25.88 3.60
N ARG A 112 7.01 25.81 3.02
CA ARG A 112 6.76 25.63 1.58
C ARG A 112 7.50 24.43 0.99
N TYR A 113 7.84 23.44 1.83
CA TYR A 113 8.58 22.28 1.42
C TYR A 113 7.64 21.17 0.95
N GLN A 114 7.79 20.77 -0.31
CA GLN A 114 6.87 19.85 -0.99
C GLN A 114 6.63 18.52 -0.25
N PRO A 115 7.62 17.87 0.40
CA PRO A 115 7.39 16.66 1.17
C PRO A 115 6.33 16.76 2.27
N PHE A 116 6.17 17.91 2.94
CA PHE A 116 5.09 18.07 3.93
C PHE A 116 3.71 18.13 3.28
N ALA A 117 3.58 18.72 2.09
CA ALA A 117 2.32 18.71 1.36
C ALA A 117 1.94 17.28 0.93
N VAL A 118 2.94 16.49 0.52
CA VAL A 118 2.75 15.07 0.18
C VAL A 118 2.39 14.26 1.43
N LEU A 119 3.13 14.42 2.53
CA LEU A 119 2.84 13.76 3.80
C LEU A 119 1.41 14.07 4.27
N SER A 120 1.02 15.34 4.25
CA SER A 120 -0.33 15.77 4.62
C SER A 120 -1.39 15.08 3.75
N TYR A 121 -1.16 15.01 2.44
CA TYR A 121 -2.11 14.35 1.56
C TYR A 121 -2.20 12.84 1.80
N VAL A 122 -1.07 12.17 2.05
CA VAL A 122 -1.06 10.74 2.45
C VAL A 122 -1.83 10.54 3.76
N LEU A 123 -1.61 11.39 4.77
CA LEU A 123 -2.31 11.31 6.06
C LEU A 123 -3.81 11.54 5.91
N LEU A 124 -4.24 12.43 5.02
CA LEU A 124 -5.66 12.61 4.69
C LEU A 124 -6.28 11.33 4.11
N LEU A 125 -5.57 10.65 3.21
CA LEU A 125 -6.05 9.39 2.62
C LEU A 125 -6.07 8.25 3.64
N LEU A 126 -5.08 8.18 4.53
CA LEU A 126 -5.07 7.20 5.63
C LEU A 126 -6.22 7.48 6.62
N ALA A 127 -6.43 8.74 6.99
CA ALA A 127 -7.58 9.13 7.82
C ALA A 127 -8.90 8.71 7.18
N TYR A 128 -9.07 8.93 5.87
CA TYR A 128 -10.24 8.45 5.15
C TYR A 128 -10.36 6.92 5.17
N TRP A 129 -9.27 6.21 4.88
CA TRP A 129 -9.25 4.74 4.84
C TRP A 129 -9.66 4.13 6.17
N PHE A 130 -9.03 4.53 7.27
CA PHE A 130 -9.33 4.01 8.61
C PHE A 130 -10.69 4.50 9.15
N TYR A 131 -11.24 5.58 8.60
CA TYR A 131 -12.61 5.99 8.91
C TYR A 131 -13.63 5.07 8.21
N MET A 132 -13.41 4.76 6.93
CA MET A 132 -14.29 3.89 6.15
C MET A 132 -14.19 2.43 6.56
N PHE A 133 -12.97 1.94 6.75
CA PHE A 133 -12.63 0.55 7.00
C PHE A 133 -11.85 0.42 8.32
N PRO A 134 -12.49 0.69 9.47
CA PRO A 134 -11.87 0.49 10.78
C PRO A 134 -11.52 -0.99 10.99
N THR A 135 -10.39 -1.23 11.64
CA THR A 135 -9.78 -2.57 11.77
C THR A 135 -10.30 -3.37 12.96
N SER A 136 -10.74 -2.70 14.04
CA SER A 136 -11.14 -3.33 15.31
C SER A 136 -12.65 -3.36 15.53
N VAL A 137 -13.42 -2.62 14.72
CA VAL A 137 -14.85 -2.44 14.93
C VAL A 137 -15.63 -2.51 13.62
N SER A 138 -16.84 -3.06 13.66
CA SER A 138 -17.77 -3.00 12.53
C SER A 138 -18.62 -1.74 12.64
N ILE A 139 -18.57 -0.87 11.63
CA ILE A 139 -19.43 0.32 11.56
C ILE A 139 -20.43 0.14 10.42
N ASN A 140 -21.70 0.09 10.76
CA ASN A 140 -22.77 0.02 9.77
C ASN A 140 -23.21 1.43 9.37
N ARG A 141 -23.25 1.69 8.06
CA ARG A 141 -23.64 2.98 7.47
C ARG A 141 -24.71 2.74 6.43
N SER A 142 -25.60 3.70 6.28
CA SER A 142 -26.55 3.68 5.16
C SER A 142 -25.84 3.96 3.83
N ASP A 143 -26.40 3.44 2.73
CA ASP A 143 -25.90 3.72 1.36
C ASP A 143 -25.76 5.22 1.10
N PHE A 144 -26.67 6.03 1.64
CA PHE A 144 -26.64 7.48 1.48
C PHE A 144 -25.48 8.13 2.24
N GLU A 145 -25.23 7.70 3.49
CA GLU A 145 -24.08 8.19 4.28
C GLU A 145 -22.76 7.81 3.62
N GLU A 146 -22.63 6.57 3.17
CA GLU A 146 -21.46 6.11 2.45
C GLU A 146 -21.28 6.90 1.14
N TRP A 147 -22.33 7.02 0.33
CA TRP A 147 -22.29 7.83 -0.89
C TRP A 147 -21.88 9.28 -0.63
N LEU A 148 -22.38 9.91 0.45
CA LEU A 148 -22.02 11.27 0.85
C LEU A 148 -20.55 11.39 1.23
N ILE A 149 -19.99 10.39 1.91
CA ILE A 149 -18.57 10.34 2.28
C ILE A 149 -17.69 10.24 1.02
N TYR A 150 -18.05 9.38 0.06
CA TYR A 150 -17.36 9.28 -1.22
C TYR A 150 -17.44 10.59 -2.03
N LEU A 151 -18.61 11.23 -2.07
CA LEU A 151 -18.79 12.55 -2.68
C LEU A 151 -17.91 13.60 -1.99
N GLY A 152 -17.84 13.59 -0.66
CA GLY A 152 -16.96 14.44 0.13
C GLY A 152 -15.49 14.30 -0.30
N MET A 153 -15.03 13.06 -0.54
CA MET A 153 -13.67 12.82 -1.05
C MET A 153 -13.46 13.34 -2.47
N VAL A 154 -14.45 13.24 -3.35
CA VAL A 154 -14.39 13.86 -4.69
C VAL A 154 -14.20 15.38 -4.56
N LEU A 155 -15.01 16.03 -3.71
CA LEU A 155 -14.96 17.49 -3.50
C LEU A 155 -13.65 17.94 -2.86
N ILE A 156 -13.18 17.26 -1.82
CA ILE A 156 -11.90 17.55 -1.17
C ILE A 156 -10.75 17.43 -2.18
N ASN A 157 -10.74 16.37 -3.01
CA ASN A 157 -9.72 16.21 -4.04
C ASN A 157 -9.81 17.27 -5.16
N ALA A 158 -11.01 17.77 -5.47
CA ALA A 158 -11.19 18.91 -6.37
C ALA A 158 -10.63 20.21 -5.78
N ILE A 159 -10.84 20.48 -4.50
CA ILE A 159 -10.25 21.62 -3.81
C ILE A 159 -8.72 21.50 -3.81
N ILE A 160 -8.18 20.33 -3.45
CA ILE A 160 -6.74 20.07 -3.45
C ILE A 160 -6.17 20.20 -4.86
N PHE A 161 -6.87 19.74 -5.89
CA PHE A 161 -6.46 19.90 -7.29
C PHE A 161 -6.30 21.38 -7.66
N VAL A 162 -7.26 22.23 -7.30
CA VAL A 162 -7.21 23.67 -7.58
C VAL A 162 -6.08 24.34 -6.80
N ILE A 163 -5.95 24.05 -5.50
CA ILE A 163 -4.87 24.59 -4.65
C ILE A 163 -3.50 24.16 -5.18
N ALA A 164 -3.32 22.88 -5.49
CA ALA A 164 -2.08 22.33 -6.02
C ALA A 164 -1.73 22.92 -7.38
N SER A 165 -2.73 23.17 -8.23
CA SER A 165 -2.56 23.86 -9.51
C SER A 165 -2.06 25.29 -9.31
N GLY A 166 -2.67 26.04 -8.37
CA GLY A 166 -2.27 27.41 -8.03
C GLY A 166 -0.86 27.49 -7.43
N LEU A 167 -0.51 26.55 -6.54
CA LEU A 167 0.80 26.46 -5.90
C LEU A 167 1.87 25.75 -6.75
N ARG A 168 1.52 25.32 -7.98
CA ARG A 168 2.39 24.58 -8.91
C ARG A 168 2.96 23.27 -8.34
N LEU A 169 2.23 22.62 -7.44
CA LEU A 169 2.56 21.33 -6.85
C LEU A 169 2.13 20.19 -7.78
N LYS A 170 2.91 19.94 -8.84
CA LYS A 170 2.56 18.97 -9.92
C LYS A 170 2.17 17.59 -9.41
N LEU A 171 2.89 17.05 -8.42
CA LEU A 171 2.60 15.72 -7.88
C LEU A 171 1.20 15.65 -7.26
N LEU A 172 0.88 16.61 -6.37
CA LEU A 172 -0.43 16.67 -5.72
C LEU A 172 -1.54 16.93 -6.73
N GLN A 173 -1.30 17.79 -7.72
CA GLN A 173 -2.24 18.05 -8.82
C GLN A 173 -2.58 16.75 -9.57
N TYR A 174 -1.60 15.93 -9.92
CA TYR A 174 -1.83 14.70 -10.67
C TYR A 174 -2.53 13.62 -9.82
N VAL A 175 -2.12 13.47 -8.56
CA VAL A 175 -2.71 12.46 -7.69
C VAL A 175 -4.14 12.83 -7.31
N SER A 176 -4.42 14.08 -6.93
CA SER A 176 -5.79 14.47 -6.56
C SER A 176 -6.76 14.43 -7.75
N PHE A 177 -6.30 14.79 -8.95
CA PHE A 177 -7.08 14.61 -10.18
C PHE A 177 -7.36 13.14 -10.46
N THR A 178 -6.37 12.27 -10.25
CA THR A 178 -6.55 10.82 -10.39
C THR A 178 -7.57 10.28 -9.39
N LEU A 179 -7.53 10.70 -8.13
CA LEU A 179 -8.48 10.25 -7.12
C LEU A 179 -9.92 10.73 -7.38
N ILE A 180 -10.12 11.94 -7.94
CA ILE A 180 -11.44 12.37 -8.41
C ILE A 180 -12.03 11.34 -9.37
N HIS A 181 -11.23 10.89 -10.34
CA HIS A 181 -11.68 9.88 -11.30
C HIS A 181 -11.98 8.55 -10.61
N ILE A 182 -11.07 8.05 -9.76
CA ILE A 182 -11.24 6.76 -9.08
C ILE A 182 -12.53 6.74 -8.24
N PHE A 183 -12.75 7.76 -7.40
CA PHE A 183 -13.95 7.82 -6.57
C PHE A 183 -15.23 7.90 -7.41
N LEU A 184 -15.27 8.71 -8.48
CA LEU A 184 -16.44 8.78 -9.35
C LEU A 184 -16.70 7.46 -10.11
N ILE A 185 -15.65 6.75 -10.51
CA ILE A 185 -15.78 5.42 -11.13
C ILE A 185 -16.36 4.43 -10.11
N ILE A 186 -15.85 4.40 -8.88
CA ILE A 186 -16.38 3.53 -7.80
C ILE A 186 -17.86 3.83 -7.57
N MET A 187 -18.21 5.12 -7.41
CA MET A 187 -19.58 5.57 -7.22
C MET A 187 -20.51 5.24 -8.40
N SER A 188 -19.95 4.97 -9.59
CA SER A 188 -20.71 4.60 -10.78
C SER A 188 -21.11 3.11 -10.82
N PHE A 189 -20.48 2.24 -10.02
CA PHE A 189 -20.80 0.82 -9.98
C PHE A 189 -22.13 0.58 -9.28
N TYR A 190 -22.99 -0.21 -9.92
CA TYR A 190 -24.32 -0.50 -9.37
C TYR A 190 -24.30 -1.43 -8.18
N GLU A 191 -23.43 -2.45 -8.17
CA GLU A 191 -23.32 -3.36 -7.02
C GLU A 191 -22.82 -2.65 -5.75
N VAL A 192 -22.17 -1.49 -5.91
CA VAL A 192 -21.68 -0.69 -4.79
C VAL A 192 -22.72 0.36 -4.37
N PHE A 193 -23.35 1.05 -5.33
CA PHE A 193 -24.32 2.11 -5.06
C PHE A 193 -25.55 2.01 -5.97
N GLU A 194 -26.38 0.98 -5.77
CA GLU A 194 -27.55 0.71 -6.62
C GLU A 194 -28.44 1.95 -6.85
N PRO A 195 -28.87 2.70 -5.82
CA PRO A 195 -29.78 3.84 -6.00
C PRO A 195 -29.17 5.01 -6.78
N PHE A 196 -27.84 5.18 -6.73
CA PHE A 196 -27.16 6.39 -7.20
C PHE A 196 -26.28 6.17 -8.44
N SER A 197 -25.91 4.92 -8.73
CA SER A 197 -24.95 4.54 -9.77
C SER A 197 -25.26 5.13 -11.14
N SER A 198 -26.53 5.11 -11.56
CA SER A 198 -26.98 5.68 -12.85
C SER A 198 -26.66 7.17 -12.98
N TRP A 199 -26.90 7.95 -11.93
CA TRP A 199 -26.54 9.37 -11.89
C TRP A 199 -25.04 9.58 -11.91
N MET A 200 -24.29 8.74 -11.20
CA MET A 200 -22.84 8.83 -11.15
C MET A 200 -22.18 8.53 -12.51
N ASN A 201 -22.77 7.65 -13.32
CA ASN A 201 -22.35 7.46 -14.72
C ASN A 201 -22.47 8.74 -15.54
N ILE A 202 -23.58 9.46 -15.42
CA ILE A 202 -23.82 10.73 -16.14
C ILE A 202 -22.81 11.79 -15.68
N ILE A 203 -22.64 11.94 -14.36
CA ILE A 203 -21.68 12.88 -13.77
C ILE A 203 -20.26 12.57 -14.24
N TYR A 204 -19.88 11.29 -14.26
CA TYR A 204 -18.54 10.90 -14.68
C TYR A 204 -18.29 11.21 -16.16
N VAL A 205 -19.26 10.92 -17.04
CA VAL A 205 -19.18 11.29 -18.46
C VAL A 205 -19.05 12.81 -18.62
N PHE A 206 -19.80 13.59 -17.84
CA PHE A 206 -19.67 15.05 -17.82
C PHE A 206 -18.26 15.49 -17.40
N VAL A 207 -17.68 14.90 -16.35
CA VAL A 207 -16.30 15.19 -15.91
C VAL A 207 -15.27 14.87 -16.97
N ILE A 208 -15.43 13.77 -17.72
CA ILE A 208 -14.56 13.42 -18.86
C ILE A 208 -14.66 14.46 -19.97
N ILE A 209 -15.88 14.85 -20.36
CA ILE A 209 -16.13 15.85 -21.39
C ILE A 209 -15.53 17.20 -20.97
N LEU A 210 -15.77 17.63 -19.73
CA LEU A 210 -15.22 18.86 -19.19
C LEU A 210 -13.68 18.83 -19.19
N SER A 211 -13.08 17.73 -18.72
CA SER A 211 -11.62 17.54 -18.70
C SER A 211 -11.01 17.60 -20.11
N TYR A 212 -11.70 17.00 -21.10
CA TYR A 212 -11.32 17.09 -22.50
C TYR A 212 -11.26 18.56 -22.97
N TYR A 213 -12.27 19.36 -22.68
CA TYR A 213 -12.29 20.78 -23.08
C TYR A 213 -11.25 21.63 -22.34
N LEU A 214 -11.04 21.39 -21.04
CA LEU A 214 -10.12 22.17 -20.21
C LEU A 214 -8.64 21.90 -20.54
N PHE A 215 -8.28 20.64 -20.76
CA PHE A 215 -6.88 20.22 -20.83
C PHE A 215 -6.40 19.93 -22.25
N MET A 216 -7.23 19.35 -23.12
CA MET A 216 -6.75 18.83 -24.40
C MET A 216 -6.43 19.91 -25.45
N LYS A 217 -6.93 21.13 -25.25
CA LYS A 217 -6.64 22.28 -26.15
C LYS A 217 -5.32 23.00 -25.82
N LYS A 218 -4.64 22.65 -24.72
CA LYS A 218 -3.51 23.42 -24.17
C LYS A 218 -2.29 22.52 -23.94
N ASP A 219 -1.17 22.87 -24.56
CA ASP A 219 0.07 22.09 -24.45
C ASP A 219 0.67 22.03 -23.03
N SER A 220 0.23 22.88 -22.10
CA SER A 220 0.69 22.85 -20.71
C SER A 220 0.04 21.76 -19.84
N TYR A 221 -1.07 21.15 -20.28
CA TYR A 221 -1.88 20.22 -19.46
C TYR A 221 -1.87 18.77 -19.93
N HIS A 222 -0.95 18.40 -20.83
CA HIS A 222 -0.89 17.05 -21.40
C HIS A 222 -0.92 15.93 -20.35
N ALA A 223 -0.21 16.04 -19.22
CA ALA A 223 -0.23 14.99 -18.18
C ALA A 223 -1.65 14.73 -17.64
N LEU A 224 -2.45 15.78 -17.46
CA LEU A 224 -3.85 15.65 -17.06
C LEU A 224 -4.69 15.02 -18.17
N THR A 225 -4.42 15.36 -19.43
CA THR A 225 -5.05 14.69 -20.58
C THR A 225 -4.75 13.20 -20.61
N ILE A 226 -3.49 12.80 -20.32
CA ILE A 226 -3.14 11.36 -20.19
C ILE A 226 -3.98 10.72 -19.09
N ILE A 227 -4.03 11.31 -17.90
CA ILE A 227 -4.82 10.79 -16.77
C ILE A 227 -6.29 10.61 -17.16
N THR A 228 -6.91 11.63 -17.77
CA THR A 228 -8.31 11.56 -18.24
C THR A 228 -8.54 10.39 -19.19
N PHE A 229 -7.64 10.15 -20.16
CA PHE A 229 -7.77 9.03 -21.09
C PHE A 229 -7.59 7.66 -20.43
N VAL A 230 -6.61 7.54 -19.53
CA VAL A 230 -6.41 6.30 -18.78
C VAL A 230 -7.65 5.99 -17.94
N MET A 231 -8.18 6.98 -17.25
CA MET A 231 -9.37 6.85 -16.40
C MET A 231 -10.65 6.61 -17.20
N LEU A 232 -10.77 7.16 -18.42
CA LEU A 232 -11.84 6.81 -19.35
C LEU A 232 -11.75 5.34 -19.76
N GLY A 233 -10.53 4.84 -20.04
CA GLY A 233 -10.29 3.44 -20.34
C GLY A 233 -10.70 2.53 -19.18
N ILE A 234 -10.27 2.84 -17.96
CA ILE A 234 -10.65 2.10 -16.74
C ILE A 234 -12.16 2.11 -16.55
N PHE A 235 -12.83 3.26 -16.71
CA PHE A 235 -14.28 3.35 -16.62
C PHE A 235 -14.99 2.50 -17.68
N ALA A 236 -14.57 2.59 -18.94
CA ALA A 236 -15.17 1.81 -20.02
C ALA A 236 -15.03 0.30 -19.77
N LEU A 237 -13.86 -0.14 -19.29
CA LEU A 237 -13.60 -1.53 -18.91
C LEU A 237 -14.45 -1.97 -17.72
N SER A 238 -14.58 -1.10 -16.72
CA SER A 238 -15.42 -1.33 -15.53
C SER A 238 -16.88 -1.53 -15.93
N LYS A 239 -17.43 -0.64 -16.78
CA LYS A 239 -18.81 -0.73 -17.27
C LYS A 239 -19.04 -1.96 -18.13
N TYR A 240 -18.05 -2.30 -18.96
CA TYR A 240 -18.09 -3.51 -19.76
C TYR A 240 -18.10 -4.77 -18.87
N ALA A 241 -17.27 -4.84 -17.83
CA ALA A 241 -17.23 -5.99 -16.92
C ALA A 241 -18.56 -6.14 -16.18
N GLU A 242 -19.07 -5.05 -15.61
CA GLU A 242 -20.38 -5.00 -14.94
C GLU A 242 -21.51 -5.46 -15.87
N LEU A 243 -21.54 -4.97 -17.12
CA LEU A 243 -22.55 -5.38 -18.10
C LEU A 243 -22.42 -6.86 -18.49
N SER A 244 -21.18 -7.36 -18.63
CA SER A 244 -20.91 -8.76 -18.97
C SER A 244 -21.41 -9.71 -17.88
N ILE A 245 -21.18 -9.37 -16.61
CA ILE A 245 -21.66 -10.13 -15.45
C ILE A 245 -23.19 -10.16 -15.44
N ARG A 246 -23.84 -8.99 -15.52
CA ARG A 246 -25.31 -8.93 -15.54
C ARG A 246 -25.95 -9.65 -16.73
N LEU A 247 -25.29 -9.64 -17.88
CA LEU A 247 -25.77 -10.37 -19.05
C LEU A 247 -25.66 -11.88 -18.83
N SER A 248 -24.56 -12.33 -18.22
CA SER A 248 -24.34 -13.70 -17.79
C SER A 248 -25.47 -14.19 -16.88
N ASP A 249 -25.84 -13.39 -15.88
CA ASP A 249 -26.88 -13.75 -14.93
C ASP A 249 -28.26 -13.90 -15.58
N LYS A 250 -28.51 -13.15 -16.66
CA LYS A 250 -29.81 -13.13 -17.35
C LYS A 250 -29.95 -14.15 -18.49
N ILE A 251 -28.88 -14.38 -19.25
CA ILE A 251 -28.92 -15.14 -20.52
C ILE A 251 -28.00 -16.39 -20.45
N GLY A 252 -27.24 -16.54 -19.38
CA GLY A 252 -26.34 -17.67 -19.13
C GLY A 252 -24.87 -17.38 -19.43
N PRO A 253 -23.96 -18.28 -18.99
CA PRO A 253 -22.51 -18.02 -18.94
C PRO A 253 -21.87 -17.84 -20.32
N MET A 254 -22.42 -18.43 -21.38
CA MET A 254 -21.93 -18.22 -22.76
C MET A 254 -22.03 -16.76 -23.20
N SER A 255 -23.04 -16.03 -22.71
CA SER A 255 -23.21 -14.62 -23.05
C SER A 255 -22.09 -13.75 -22.51
N PHE A 256 -21.53 -14.09 -21.33
CA PHE A 256 -20.35 -13.43 -20.77
C PHE A 256 -19.19 -13.49 -21.77
N TYR A 257 -18.84 -14.69 -22.22
CA TYR A 257 -17.68 -14.88 -23.09
C TYR A 257 -17.85 -14.24 -24.47
N LEU A 258 -19.02 -14.40 -25.11
CA LEU A 258 -19.28 -13.83 -26.43
C LEU A 258 -19.32 -12.30 -26.40
N PHE A 259 -20.07 -11.72 -25.46
CA PHE A 259 -20.10 -10.27 -25.26
C PHE A 259 -18.69 -9.76 -24.94
N SER A 260 -17.93 -10.55 -24.18
CA SER A 260 -16.59 -10.17 -23.80
C SER A 260 -15.61 -10.13 -24.98
N ILE A 261 -15.67 -11.09 -25.89
CA ILE A 261 -14.89 -11.06 -27.14
C ILE A 261 -15.25 -9.82 -27.96
N ILE A 262 -16.54 -9.52 -28.11
CA ILE A 262 -17.00 -8.35 -28.88
C ILE A 262 -16.51 -7.05 -28.24
N GLY A 263 -16.66 -6.88 -26.93
CA GLY A 263 -16.19 -5.69 -26.22
C GLY A 263 -14.68 -5.54 -26.28
N THR A 264 -13.93 -6.64 -26.23
CA THR A 264 -12.47 -6.64 -26.39
C THR A 264 -12.05 -6.17 -27.79
N LEU A 265 -12.71 -6.66 -28.84
CA LEU A 265 -12.46 -6.23 -30.22
C LEU A 265 -12.83 -4.76 -30.43
N ALA A 266 -13.95 -4.32 -29.85
CA ALA A 266 -14.37 -2.91 -29.89
C ALA A 266 -13.38 -2.00 -29.16
N PHE A 267 -12.88 -2.41 -27.98
CA PHE A 267 -11.87 -1.68 -27.22
C PHE A 267 -10.52 -1.62 -27.98
N LEU A 268 -10.08 -2.74 -28.55
CA LEU A 268 -8.87 -2.79 -29.38
C LEU A 268 -8.99 -1.89 -30.61
N GLY A 269 -10.08 -2.03 -31.38
CA GLY A 269 -10.33 -1.26 -32.59
C GLY A 269 -10.50 0.24 -32.32
N GLY A 270 -11.32 0.60 -31.34
CA GLY A 270 -11.54 1.97 -30.89
C GLY A 270 -10.27 2.61 -30.32
N GLY A 271 -9.50 1.85 -29.55
CA GLY A 271 -8.19 2.25 -29.03
C GLY A 271 -7.19 2.54 -30.15
N ILE A 272 -7.06 1.64 -31.13
CA ILE A 272 -6.19 1.83 -32.31
C ILE A 272 -6.61 3.07 -33.10
N TYR A 273 -7.90 3.23 -33.36
CA TYR A 273 -8.45 4.41 -34.02
C TYR A 273 -8.07 5.71 -33.29
N LEU A 274 -8.17 5.71 -31.96
CA LEU A 274 -7.78 6.85 -31.12
C LEU A 274 -6.29 7.14 -31.22
N VAL A 275 -5.41 6.13 -31.13
CA VAL A 275 -3.95 6.32 -31.31
C VAL A 275 -3.67 7.00 -32.63
N ILE A 276 -4.26 6.51 -33.72
CA ILE A 276 -4.06 7.06 -35.07
C ILE A 276 -4.53 8.52 -35.12
N ARG A 277 -5.70 8.83 -34.54
CA ARG A 277 -6.27 10.18 -34.56
C ARG A 277 -5.44 11.19 -33.75
N VAL A 278 -4.95 10.80 -32.57
CA VAL A 278 -4.13 11.68 -31.73
C VAL A 278 -2.74 11.89 -32.34
N THR A 279 -2.14 10.84 -32.90
CA THR A 279 -0.81 10.93 -33.52
C THR A 279 -0.79 11.78 -34.79
N LYS A 280 -1.89 11.82 -35.56
CA LYS A 280 -2.00 12.73 -36.72
C LYS A 280 -1.92 14.22 -36.38
N ARG A 281 -2.22 14.62 -35.14
CA ARG A 281 -2.21 16.03 -34.69
C ARG A 281 -0.95 16.39 -33.90
N ALA A 282 -0.02 15.45 -33.73
CA ALA A 282 1.14 15.62 -32.87
C ALA A 282 2.33 16.26 -33.61
N PRO A 283 3.06 17.21 -33.00
CA PRO A 283 4.36 17.66 -33.51
C PRO A 283 5.36 16.49 -33.55
N GLU A 284 6.06 16.30 -34.69
CA GLU A 284 6.91 15.12 -34.95
C GLU A 284 8.01 14.86 -33.89
N ASN A 285 8.50 15.92 -33.23
CA ASN A 285 9.61 15.85 -32.27
C ASN A 285 9.21 15.95 -30.79
N SER A 286 7.91 15.93 -30.46
CA SER A 286 7.51 15.96 -29.06
C SER A 286 7.74 14.60 -28.37
N LEU A 287 8.70 14.55 -27.45
CA LEU A 287 8.95 13.41 -26.56
C LEU A 287 7.67 12.97 -25.84
N MET A 288 6.85 13.93 -25.45
CA MET A 288 5.65 13.70 -24.66
C MET A 288 4.55 12.98 -25.45
N TYR A 289 4.36 13.30 -26.74
CA TYR A 289 3.45 12.56 -27.61
C TYR A 289 3.93 11.14 -27.89
N LYS A 290 5.25 10.93 -28.00
CA LYS A 290 5.82 9.58 -28.12
C LYS A 290 5.54 8.76 -26.86
N VAL A 291 5.70 9.36 -25.67
CA VAL A 291 5.35 8.72 -24.39
C VAL A 291 3.86 8.42 -24.31
N PHE A 292 2.98 9.38 -24.66
CA PHE A 292 1.53 9.17 -24.65
C PHE A 292 1.10 8.04 -25.60
N LYS A 293 1.56 8.09 -26.86
CA LYS A 293 1.30 7.06 -27.87
C LYS A 293 1.70 5.67 -27.35
N ASN A 294 2.93 5.55 -26.86
CA ASN A 294 3.45 4.27 -26.38
C ASN A 294 2.67 3.76 -25.16
N SER A 295 2.32 4.66 -24.23
CA SER A 295 1.52 4.31 -23.05
C SER A 295 0.14 3.80 -23.45
N LEU A 296 -0.53 4.48 -24.39
CA LEU A 296 -1.85 4.09 -24.86
C LEU A 296 -1.81 2.75 -25.61
N ILE A 297 -0.77 2.51 -26.43
CA ILE A 297 -0.54 1.20 -27.06
C ILE A 297 -0.36 0.12 -25.99
N VAL A 298 0.46 0.35 -24.95
CA VAL A 298 0.67 -0.62 -23.87
C VAL A 298 -0.63 -0.94 -23.15
N ILE A 299 -1.41 0.09 -22.77
CA ILE A 299 -2.69 -0.08 -22.06
C ILE A 299 -3.69 -0.87 -22.92
N ILE A 300 -3.89 -0.47 -24.18
CA ILE A 300 -4.82 -1.16 -25.08
C ILE A 300 -4.39 -2.61 -25.25
N THR A 301 -3.11 -2.82 -25.56
CA THR A 301 -2.57 -4.15 -25.82
C THR A 301 -2.73 -5.05 -24.61
N PHE A 302 -2.25 -4.62 -23.45
CA PHE A 302 -2.24 -5.44 -22.24
C PHE A 302 -3.67 -5.79 -21.80
N THR A 303 -4.55 -4.79 -21.77
CA THR A 303 -5.96 -5.00 -21.39
C THR A 303 -6.69 -5.89 -22.39
N SER A 304 -6.57 -5.62 -23.70
CA SER A 304 -7.18 -6.47 -24.72
C SER A 304 -6.63 -7.89 -24.68
N SER A 305 -5.36 -8.08 -24.34
CA SER A 305 -4.78 -9.42 -24.26
C SER A 305 -5.31 -10.23 -23.09
N LEU A 306 -5.43 -9.60 -21.92
CA LEU A 306 -6.03 -10.24 -20.74
C LEU A 306 -7.48 -10.60 -21.03
N LEU A 307 -8.28 -9.64 -21.50
CA LEU A 307 -9.69 -9.88 -21.80
C LEU A 307 -9.86 -10.94 -22.89
N LEU A 308 -9.08 -10.89 -23.96
CA LEU A 308 -9.17 -11.88 -25.04
C LEU A 308 -8.79 -13.27 -24.53
N THR A 309 -7.74 -13.38 -23.71
CA THR A 309 -7.32 -14.67 -23.14
C THR A 309 -8.41 -15.28 -22.26
N PHE A 310 -8.97 -14.53 -21.31
CA PHE A 310 -10.02 -15.05 -20.42
C PHE A 310 -11.30 -15.36 -21.19
N SER A 311 -11.71 -14.47 -22.08
CA SER A 311 -13.00 -14.58 -22.78
C SER A 311 -12.96 -15.67 -23.85
N PHE A 312 -11.94 -15.62 -24.70
CA PHE A 312 -11.78 -16.58 -25.79
C PHE A 312 -11.33 -17.93 -25.24
N GLY A 313 -10.34 -17.97 -24.34
CA GLY A 313 -9.89 -19.21 -23.70
C GLY A 313 -11.02 -19.91 -22.94
N GLY A 314 -11.79 -19.17 -22.14
CA GLY A 314 -12.96 -19.72 -21.44
C GLY A 314 -14.05 -20.22 -22.38
N LEU A 315 -14.36 -19.48 -23.45
CA LEU A 315 -15.32 -19.93 -24.47
C LEU A 315 -14.89 -21.24 -25.12
N LEU A 316 -13.62 -21.35 -25.50
CA LEU A 316 -13.08 -22.50 -26.18
C LEU A 316 -13.04 -23.73 -25.29
N PHE A 317 -12.65 -23.54 -24.03
CA PHE A 317 -12.72 -24.60 -23.04
C PHE A 317 -14.16 -25.11 -22.88
N LEU A 318 -15.16 -24.22 -22.88
CA LEU A 318 -16.57 -24.61 -22.78
C LEU A 318 -17.07 -25.33 -24.05
N ILE A 319 -16.63 -24.93 -25.25
CA ILE A 319 -17.04 -25.55 -26.52
C ILE A 319 -16.39 -26.94 -26.71
N PHE A 320 -15.10 -27.05 -26.42
CA PHE A 320 -14.32 -28.25 -26.74
C PHE A 320 -14.11 -29.19 -25.55
N GLU A 321 -14.43 -28.74 -24.34
CA GLU A 321 -14.24 -29.48 -23.08
C GLU A 321 -12.82 -30.07 -22.93
N SER A 322 -11.82 -29.38 -23.50
CA SER A 322 -10.44 -29.86 -23.56
C SER A 322 -9.44 -28.73 -23.39
N GLU A 323 -8.46 -28.94 -22.52
CA GLU A 323 -7.35 -28.02 -22.28
C GLU A 323 -6.42 -27.88 -23.51
N TYR A 324 -6.36 -28.90 -24.38
CA TYR A 324 -5.58 -28.83 -25.63
C TYR A 324 -6.13 -27.79 -26.61
N SER A 325 -7.41 -27.41 -26.49
CA SER A 325 -7.96 -26.30 -27.28
C SER A 325 -7.13 -25.03 -27.05
N LEU A 326 -6.82 -24.69 -25.80
CA LEU A 326 -6.02 -23.51 -25.45
C LEU A 326 -4.65 -23.50 -26.12
N VAL A 327 -4.01 -24.67 -26.25
CA VAL A 327 -2.73 -24.82 -26.94
C VAL A 327 -2.88 -24.52 -28.43
N VAL A 328 -3.87 -25.11 -29.10
CA VAL A 328 -4.10 -24.86 -30.53
C VAL A 328 -4.31 -23.38 -30.80
N PHE A 329 -5.13 -22.70 -29.99
CA PHE A 329 -5.39 -21.28 -30.16
C PHE A 329 -4.21 -20.39 -29.79
N SER A 330 -3.45 -20.76 -28.76
CA SER A 330 -2.17 -20.12 -28.46
C SER A 330 -1.23 -20.14 -29.67
N LEU A 331 -1.05 -21.31 -30.29
CA LEU A 331 -0.22 -21.46 -31.48
C LEU A 331 -0.72 -20.63 -32.66
N LEU A 332 -2.03 -20.58 -32.90
CA LEU A 332 -2.63 -19.75 -33.95
C LEU A 332 -2.35 -18.26 -33.72
N PHE A 333 -2.52 -17.77 -32.50
CA PHE A 333 -2.29 -16.38 -32.15
C PHE A 333 -0.81 -16.00 -32.23
N LEU A 334 0.09 -16.87 -31.75
CA LEU A 334 1.54 -16.69 -31.88
C LEU A 334 1.97 -16.69 -33.34
N ALA A 335 1.47 -17.63 -34.15
CA ALA A 335 1.76 -17.69 -35.58
C ALA A 335 1.26 -16.43 -36.30
N ALA A 336 0.01 -16.01 -36.05
CA ALA A 336 -0.54 -14.79 -36.63
C ALA A 336 0.30 -13.56 -36.27
N ALA A 337 0.73 -13.43 -35.01
CA ALA A 337 1.56 -12.31 -34.57
C ALA A 337 2.98 -12.32 -35.18
N VAL A 338 3.60 -13.49 -35.36
CA VAL A 338 4.94 -13.62 -35.94
C VAL A 338 4.94 -13.39 -37.44
N PHE A 339 4.00 -14.01 -38.16
CA PHE A 339 3.98 -13.99 -39.62
C PHE A 339 3.22 -12.79 -40.21
N TRP A 340 2.18 -12.28 -39.54
CA TRP A 340 1.36 -11.18 -40.07
C TRP A 340 1.89 -9.79 -39.69
N LYS A 341 3.07 -9.43 -40.20
CA LYS A 341 3.77 -8.17 -39.88
C LYS A 341 3.06 -6.88 -40.31
N LYS A 342 1.99 -6.97 -41.13
CA LYS A 342 1.18 -5.83 -41.58
C LYS A 342 0.17 -5.35 -40.54
N LEU A 343 -0.08 -6.12 -39.48
CA LEU A 343 -1.00 -5.73 -38.41
C LEU A 343 -0.49 -4.49 -37.67
N TYR A 344 -1.43 -3.64 -37.23
CA TYR A 344 -1.08 -2.50 -36.39
C TYR A 344 -0.41 -2.99 -35.10
N THR A 345 0.59 -2.25 -34.60
CA THR A 345 1.45 -2.66 -33.49
C THR A 345 0.66 -3.17 -32.28
N ALA A 346 -0.40 -2.45 -31.87
CA ALA A 346 -1.24 -2.86 -30.74
C ALA A 346 -1.97 -4.19 -30.99
N ALA A 347 -2.53 -4.41 -32.19
CA ALA A 347 -3.20 -5.66 -32.54
C ALA A 347 -2.21 -6.84 -32.60
N ARG A 348 -1.04 -6.62 -33.21
CA ARG A 348 0.03 -7.62 -33.31
C ARG A 348 0.51 -8.05 -31.91
N TYR A 349 0.75 -7.09 -31.03
CA TYR A 349 1.14 -7.38 -29.65
C TYR A 349 0.00 -8.04 -28.86
N THR A 350 -1.25 -7.69 -29.15
CA THR A 350 -2.41 -8.29 -28.48
C THR A 350 -2.49 -9.78 -28.78
N LEU A 351 -2.38 -10.16 -30.06
CA LEU A 351 -2.33 -11.56 -30.46
C LEU A 351 -1.15 -12.29 -29.80
N PHE A 352 0.02 -11.67 -29.79
CA PHE A 352 1.21 -12.31 -29.24
C PHE A 352 1.12 -12.56 -27.73
N ILE A 353 0.70 -11.56 -26.95
CA ILE A 353 0.52 -11.69 -25.50
C ILE A 353 -0.62 -12.65 -25.20
N SER A 354 -1.75 -12.56 -25.90
CA SER A 354 -2.87 -13.49 -25.70
C SER A 354 -2.46 -14.92 -25.99
N GLY A 355 -1.68 -15.14 -27.06
CA GLY A 355 -1.13 -16.45 -27.39
C GLY A 355 -0.32 -17.02 -26.24
N PHE A 356 0.66 -16.27 -25.71
CA PHE A 356 1.44 -16.75 -24.57
C PHE A 356 0.61 -16.93 -23.30
N LEU A 357 -0.30 -16.01 -22.97
CA LEU A 357 -1.15 -16.15 -21.79
C LEU A 357 -2.05 -17.40 -21.88
N SER A 358 -2.64 -17.69 -23.05
CA SER A 358 -3.36 -18.95 -23.28
C SER A 358 -2.45 -20.17 -23.17
N GLY A 359 -1.19 -20.05 -23.61
CA GLY A 359 -0.19 -21.11 -23.49
C GLY A 359 0.27 -21.39 -22.06
N LEU A 360 0.15 -20.42 -21.13
CA LEU A 360 0.52 -20.62 -19.72
C LEU A 360 -0.29 -21.76 -19.07
N GLY A 361 -1.60 -21.85 -19.35
CA GLY A 361 -2.41 -22.97 -18.85
C GLY A 361 -1.87 -24.31 -19.35
N GLY A 362 -1.52 -24.39 -20.64
CA GLY A 362 -1.00 -25.61 -21.25
C GLY A 362 0.34 -26.08 -20.64
N ILE A 363 1.28 -25.19 -20.35
CA ILE A 363 2.58 -25.61 -19.81
C ILE A 363 2.50 -26.15 -18.37
N PHE A 364 1.50 -25.74 -17.57
CA PHE A 364 1.34 -26.17 -16.19
C PHE A 364 0.38 -27.34 -16.02
N MET A 365 -0.60 -27.50 -16.91
CA MET A 365 -1.68 -28.50 -16.76
C MET A 365 -1.51 -29.72 -17.66
N LEU A 366 -0.87 -29.57 -18.83
CA LEU A 366 -0.69 -30.67 -19.80
C LEU A 366 0.68 -31.35 -19.65
N ASP A 367 1.03 -32.23 -20.58
CA ASP A 367 2.27 -33.01 -20.53
C ASP A 367 3.56 -32.20 -20.82
N ALA A 368 4.70 -32.83 -20.50
CA ALA A 368 6.03 -32.26 -20.74
C ALA A 368 6.33 -31.96 -22.22
N GLY A 369 5.66 -32.64 -23.15
CA GLY A 369 5.79 -32.41 -24.60
C GLY A 369 5.24 -31.04 -25.00
N VAL A 370 4.10 -30.63 -24.44
CA VAL A 370 3.56 -29.27 -24.60
C VAL A 370 4.55 -28.22 -24.07
N THR A 371 5.15 -28.46 -22.91
CA THR A 371 6.15 -27.56 -22.34
C THR A 371 7.41 -27.46 -23.22
N ALA A 372 7.91 -28.59 -23.73
CA ALA A 372 9.04 -28.63 -24.64
C ALA A 372 8.74 -27.87 -25.96
N LEU A 373 7.54 -28.02 -26.50
CA LEU A 373 7.09 -27.26 -27.69
C LEU A 373 7.19 -25.75 -27.46
N TYR A 374 6.71 -25.26 -26.32
CA TYR A 374 6.76 -23.85 -25.98
C TYR A 374 8.16 -23.30 -25.70
N ILE A 375 9.07 -24.13 -25.16
CA ILE A 375 10.51 -23.80 -25.08
C ILE A 375 11.07 -23.57 -26.48
N ILE A 376 10.81 -24.50 -27.42
CA ILE A 376 11.28 -24.41 -28.81
C ILE A 376 10.73 -23.16 -29.49
N ILE A 377 9.42 -22.90 -29.37
CA ILE A 377 8.77 -21.72 -29.93
C ILE A 377 9.38 -20.43 -29.37
N SER A 378 9.61 -20.37 -28.06
CA SER A 378 10.20 -19.19 -27.43
C SER A 378 11.62 -18.93 -27.93
N VAL A 379 12.46 -19.96 -28.03
CA VAL A 379 13.81 -19.87 -28.61
C VAL A 379 13.75 -19.42 -30.07
N PHE A 380 12.83 -19.99 -30.86
CA PHE A 380 12.62 -19.60 -32.26
C PHE A 380 12.27 -18.10 -32.36
N VAL A 381 11.32 -17.61 -31.57
CA VAL A 381 10.93 -16.20 -31.60
C VAL A 381 12.09 -15.30 -31.17
N ILE A 382 12.82 -15.65 -30.11
CA ILE A 382 14.00 -14.89 -29.66
C ILE A 382 15.06 -14.80 -30.79
N TRP A 383 15.22 -15.86 -31.58
CA TRP A 383 16.22 -15.92 -32.63
C TRP A 383 15.84 -15.17 -33.91
N PHE A 384 14.58 -15.25 -34.33
CA PHE A 384 14.11 -14.75 -35.63
C PHE A 384 13.39 -13.41 -35.56
N GLU A 385 12.70 -13.11 -34.46
CA GLU A 385 12.00 -11.84 -34.32
C GLU A 385 13.00 -10.71 -34.04
N LYS A 386 12.82 -9.56 -34.70
CA LYS A 386 13.72 -8.40 -34.55
C LYS A 386 13.19 -7.37 -33.56
N GLU A 387 11.90 -7.42 -33.25
CA GLU A 387 11.29 -6.53 -32.29
C GLU A 387 11.65 -6.91 -30.85
N LYS A 388 12.35 -6.00 -30.15
CA LYS A 388 12.83 -6.20 -28.77
C LYS A 388 11.71 -6.54 -27.77
N PHE A 389 10.52 -5.98 -27.95
CA PHE A 389 9.38 -6.25 -27.06
C PHE A 389 8.85 -7.68 -27.20
N LEU A 390 8.75 -8.19 -28.43
CA LEU A 390 8.36 -9.58 -28.68
C LEU A 390 9.44 -10.55 -28.20
N GLN A 391 10.72 -10.20 -28.38
CA GLN A 391 11.83 -10.97 -27.80
C GLN A 391 11.76 -11.02 -26.27
N PHE A 392 11.43 -9.90 -25.61
CA PHE A 392 11.26 -9.84 -24.15
C PHE A 392 10.14 -10.77 -23.67
N LEU A 393 8.98 -10.72 -24.34
CA LEU A 393 7.84 -11.58 -24.01
C LEU A 393 8.16 -13.07 -24.23
N ALA A 394 8.80 -13.40 -25.35
CA ALA A 394 9.24 -14.77 -25.62
C ALA A 394 10.29 -15.24 -24.59
N TYR A 395 11.19 -14.36 -24.14
CA TYR A 395 12.14 -14.68 -23.07
C TYR A 395 11.46 -14.89 -21.72
N SER A 396 10.44 -14.07 -21.41
CA SER A 396 9.60 -14.25 -20.21
C SER A 396 8.95 -15.64 -20.21
N PHE A 397 8.39 -16.00 -21.36
CA PHE A 397 7.65 -17.24 -21.52
C PHE A 397 8.58 -18.45 -21.53
N LEU A 398 9.77 -18.35 -22.14
CA LEU A 398 10.82 -19.36 -22.04
C LEU A 398 11.15 -19.68 -20.58
N LEU A 399 11.34 -18.66 -19.74
CA LEU A 399 11.62 -18.84 -18.33
C LEU A 399 10.45 -19.48 -17.59
N ALA A 400 9.21 -19.08 -17.88
CA ALA A 400 8.02 -19.72 -17.33
C ALA A 400 7.92 -21.21 -17.72
N SER A 401 8.21 -21.54 -18.98
CA SER A 401 8.25 -22.94 -19.44
C SER A 401 9.36 -23.74 -18.77
N LEU A 402 10.54 -23.16 -18.55
CA LEU A 402 11.62 -23.82 -17.80
C LEU A 402 11.24 -24.05 -16.34
N ILE A 403 10.63 -23.06 -15.69
CA ILE A 403 10.11 -23.20 -14.32
C ILE A 403 9.08 -24.34 -14.26
N SER A 404 8.13 -24.38 -15.20
CA SER A 404 7.15 -25.47 -15.27
C SER A 404 7.81 -26.84 -15.50
N LEU A 405 8.76 -26.91 -16.44
CA LEU A 405 9.49 -28.14 -16.73
C LEU A 405 10.16 -28.72 -15.49
N PHE A 406 10.91 -27.91 -14.73
CA PHE A 406 11.58 -28.39 -13.53
C PHE A 406 10.60 -28.65 -12.37
N SER A 407 9.69 -27.72 -12.11
CA SER A 407 8.87 -27.74 -10.89
C SER A 407 7.71 -28.73 -10.99
N VAL A 408 7.05 -28.79 -12.14
CA VAL A 408 5.86 -29.63 -12.36
C VAL A 408 6.26 -30.95 -13.01
N HIS A 409 6.90 -30.90 -14.19
CA HIS A 409 7.13 -32.10 -15.00
C HIS A 409 8.26 -32.99 -14.48
N LEU A 410 9.32 -32.39 -13.92
CA LEU A 410 10.41 -33.10 -13.24
C LEU A 410 10.19 -33.23 -11.72
N GLN A 411 9.03 -32.78 -11.21
CA GLN A 411 8.62 -32.91 -9.81
C GLN A 411 9.60 -32.31 -8.79
N TRP A 412 10.35 -31.25 -9.13
CA TRP A 412 11.23 -30.54 -8.20
C TRP A 412 10.51 -29.44 -7.42
N PHE A 413 9.22 -29.61 -7.13
CA PHE A 413 8.42 -28.61 -6.42
C PHE A 413 8.95 -28.33 -5.00
N GLU A 414 9.37 -29.38 -4.28
CA GLU A 414 10.02 -29.24 -2.96
C GLU A 414 11.36 -28.48 -3.02
N HIS A 415 11.97 -28.39 -4.20
CA HIS A 415 13.21 -27.67 -4.48
C HIS A 415 12.97 -26.41 -5.31
N PHE A 416 11.76 -25.85 -5.31
CA PHE A 416 11.39 -24.70 -6.15
C PHE A 416 12.36 -23.52 -6.01
N ARG A 417 12.80 -23.20 -4.79
CA ARG A 417 13.79 -22.13 -4.55
C ARG A 417 15.14 -22.42 -5.21
N ILE A 418 15.59 -23.68 -5.19
CA ILE A 418 16.83 -24.09 -5.86
C ILE A 418 16.68 -23.94 -7.37
N VAL A 419 15.53 -24.35 -7.95
CA VAL A 419 15.23 -24.16 -9.38
C VAL A 419 15.35 -22.69 -9.77
N LEU A 420 14.73 -21.78 -9.01
CA LEU A 420 14.80 -20.34 -9.25
C LEU A 420 16.22 -19.79 -9.12
N ALA A 421 16.98 -20.22 -8.11
CA ALA A 421 18.38 -19.83 -7.92
C ALA A 421 19.29 -20.31 -9.07
N ILE A 422 19.12 -21.55 -9.53
CA ILE A 422 19.87 -22.11 -10.67
C ILE A 422 19.55 -21.31 -11.95
N LEU A 423 18.27 -21.08 -12.23
CA LEU A 423 17.85 -20.30 -13.40
C LEU A 423 18.35 -18.86 -13.32
N SER A 424 18.39 -18.26 -12.13
CA SER A 424 18.97 -16.94 -11.86
C SER A 424 20.48 -16.91 -12.16
N ILE A 425 21.25 -17.86 -11.61
CA ILE A 425 22.69 -17.99 -11.86
C ILE A 425 22.94 -18.15 -13.36
N ALA A 426 22.14 -18.98 -14.05
CA ALA A 426 22.21 -19.13 -15.50
C ALA A 426 22.03 -17.78 -16.21
N GLN A 427 21.13 -16.90 -15.74
CA GLN A 427 20.99 -15.56 -16.32
C GLN A 427 22.25 -14.71 -16.17
N PHE A 428 22.89 -14.75 -14.99
CA PHE A 428 24.13 -14.00 -14.77
C PHE A 428 25.30 -14.59 -15.57
N LEU A 429 25.38 -15.91 -15.72
CA LEU A 429 26.39 -16.58 -16.55
C LEU A 429 26.24 -16.24 -18.03
N LEU A 430 25.02 -16.07 -18.54
CA LEU A 430 24.79 -15.61 -19.93
C LEU A 430 25.47 -14.25 -20.19
N LEU A 431 25.64 -13.40 -19.17
CA LEU A 431 26.32 -12.10 -19.32
C LEU A 431 27.82 -12.23 -19.61
N LEU A 432 28.43 -13.37 -19.30
CA LEU A 432 29.85 -13.64 -19.55
C LEU A 432 30.12 -14.07 -21.00
N ILE A 433 29.10 -14.51 -21.73
CA ILE A 433 29.26 -15.03 -23.09
C ILE A 433 29.48 -13.85 -24.07
N PRO A 434 30.63 -13.80 -24.77
CA PRO A 434 30.99 -12.68 -25.65
C PRO A 434 30.31 -12.77 -27.02
N ALA A 435 28.99 -12.96 -27.06
CA ALA A 435 28.21 -13.01 -28.30
C ALA A 435 27.40 -11.71 -28.49
N ASP A 436 27.51 -11.08 -29.65
CA ASP A 436 26.82 -9.81 -29.95
C ASP A 436 25.30 -9.92 -29.89
N ARG A 437 24.72 -11.11 -30.13
CA ARG A 437 23.29 -11.35 -29.93
C ARG A 437 22.91 -11.44 -28.45
N ILE A 438 23.73 -12.08 -27.62
CA ILE A 438 23.50 -12.17 -26.17
C ILE A 438 23.64 -10.78 -25.53
N ARG A 439 24.57 -9.95 -26.02
CA ARG A 439 24.68 -8.53 -25.62
C ARG A 439 23.38 -7.75 -25.86
N LYS A 440 22.61 -8.04 -26.91
CA LYS A 440 21.33 -7.38 -27.18
C LYS A 440 20.24 -7.73 -26.16
N VAL A 441 20.31 -8.91 -25.56
CA VAL A 441 19.33 -9.45 -24.59
C VAL A 441 19.81 -9.30 -23.15
N SER A 442 21.08 -8.92 -22.94
CA SER A 442 21.73 -8.84 -21.63
C SER A 442 21.00 -7.99 -20.56
N SER A 443 20.19 -7.00 -20.94
CA SER A 443 19.34 -6.28 -19.98
C SER A 443 18.23 -7.16 -19.40
N PHE A 444 17.69 -8.10 -20.19
CA PHE A 444 16.70 -9.07 -19.71
C PHE A 444 17.36 -10.07 -18.78
N SER A 445 18.57 -10.54 -19.09
CA SER A 445 19.31 -11.45 -18.20
C SER A 445 19.60 -10.83 -16.83
N VAL A 446 19.97 -9.54 -16.75
CA VAL A 446 20.10 -8.84 -15.45
C VAL A 446 18.73 -8.75 -14.75
N PHE A 447 17.68 -8.39 -15.46
CA PHE A 447 16.33 -8.27 -14.90
C PHE A 447 15.81 -9.59 -14.32
N TYR A 448 15.84 -10.68 -15.12
CA TYR A 448 15.38 -12.00 -14.70
C TYR A 448 16.31 -12.67 -13.70
N GLY A 449 17.62 -12.39 -13.76
CA GLY A 449 18.57 -12.84 -12.75
C GLY A 449 18.13 -12.42 -11.35
N PHE A 450 17.86 -11.12 -11.16
CA PHE A 450 17.34 -10.65 -9.87
C PHE A 450 15.89 -11.02 -9.60
N LEU A 451 15.02 -11.04 -10.62
CA LEU A 451 13.61 -11.41 -10.46
C LEU A 451 13.46 -12.82 -9.87
N LEU A 452 14.25 -13.78 -10.36
CA LEU A 452 14.22 -15.17 -9.91
C LEU A 452 14.96 -15.36 -8.58
N LEU A 453 16.03 -14.60 -8.34
CA LEU A 453 16.78 -14.68 -7.08
C LEU A 453 15.99 -14.11 -5.89
N TYR A 454 15.10 -13.14 -6.13
CA TYR A 454 14.35 -12.48 -5.07
C TYR A 454 13.43 -13.44 -4.28
N PRO A 455 12.52 -14.21 -4.90
CA PRO A 455 11.80 -15.30 -4.23
C PRO A 455 12.70 -16.26 -3.45
N SER A 456 13.83 -16.64 -4.06
CA SER A 456 14.78 -17.56 -3.44
C SER A 456 15.34 -16.98 -2.14
N ALA A 457 15.59 -15.66 -2.10
CA ALA A 457 16.14 -14.94 -0.96
C ALA A 457 15.14 -14.62 0.16
N PHE A 458 13.82 -14.67 -0.08
CA PHE A 458 12.83 -14.18 0.89
C PHE A 458 11.62 -15.10 1.16
N TRP A 459 11.35 -16.12 0.35
CA TRP A 459 10.22 -17.06 0.57
C TRP A 459 10.62 -18.35 1.29
N GLY A 460 11.71 -18.33 2.05
CA GLY A 460 12.19 -19.50 2.79
C GLY A 460 11.68 -19.56 4.22
N THR A 461 11.44 -20.77 4.72
CA THR A 461 11.13 -21.02 6.14
C THR A 461 12.39 -21.28 6.97
N ASP A 462 13.42 -21.92 6.41
CA ASP A 462 14.71 -22.11 7.07
C ASP A 462 15.60 -20.86 6.95
N TRP A 463 15.97 -20.28 8.09
CA TRP A 463 16.82 -19.10 8.18
C TRP A 463 18.21 -19.31 7.57
N ARG A 464 18.77 -20.53 7.63
CA ARG A 464 20.13 -20.82 7.13
C ARG A 464 20.17 -20.77 5.61
N GLU A 465 19.23 -21.45 4.96
CA GLU A 465 19.11 -21.42 3.50
C GLU A 465 18.78 -20.00 3.01
N THR A 466 17.86 -19.33 3.68
CA THR A 466 17.47 -17.94 3.36
C THR A 466 18.67 -17.00 3.42
N LEU A 467 19.51 -17.13 4.45
CA LEU A 467 20.74 -16.35 4.57
C LEU A 467 21.70 -16.58 3.39
N ILE A 468 21.86 -17.83 2.91
CA ILE A 468 22.72 -18.14 1.76
C ILE A 468 22.24 -17.40 0.51
N TYR A 469 20.94 -17.44 0.22
CA TYR A 469 20.38 -16.76 -0.94
C TYR A 469 20.43 -15.23 -0.82
N GLN A 470 20.29 -14.68 0.39
CA GLN A 470 20.45 -13.24 0.63
C GLN A 470 21.89 -12.77 0.42
N ILE A 471 22.87 -13.54 0.90
CA ILE A 471 24.28 -13.28 0.65
C ILE A 471 24.56 -13.35 -0.86
N LEU A 472 24.08 -14.38 -1.54
CA LEU A 472 24.21 -14.51 -2.99
C LEU A 472 23.58 -13.30 -3.71
N TYR A 473 22.40 -12.86 -3.30
CA TYR A 473 21.73 -11.68 -3.83
C TYR A 473 22.58 -10.42 -3.68
N LEU A 474 23.12 -10.18 -2.50
CA LEU A 474 23.94 -9.02 -2.20
C LEU A 474 25.25 -9.03 -2.99
N ILE A 475 25.92 -10.19 -3.10
CA ILE A 475 27.14 -10.34 -3.90
C ILE A 475 26.83 -10.06 -5.38
N MET A 476 25.74 -10.60 -5.92
CA MET A 476 25.34 -10.34 -7.30
C MET A 476 24.99 -8.87 -7.53
N ALA A 477 24.27 -8.23 -6.61
CA ALA A 477 23.95 -6.80 -6.67
C ALA A 477 25.23 -5.94 -6.68
N ALA A 478 26.16 -6.21 -5.77
CA ALA A 478 27.44 -5.49 -5.70
C ALA A 478 28.29 -5.72 -6.96
N ALA A 479 28.38 -6.95 -7.45
CA ALA A 479 29.10 -7.28 -8.67
C ALA A 479 28.51 -6.55 -9.89
N MET A 480 27.18 -6.55 -10.05
CA MET A 480 26.51 -5.88 -11.16
C MET A 480 26.63 -4.35 -11.07
N LEU A 481 26.53 -3.76 -9.88
CA LEU A 481 26.77 -2.32 -9.68
C LEU A 481 28.19 -1.95 -10.12
N SER A 482 29.21 -2.70 -9.67
CA SER A 482 30.61 -2.49 -10.06
C SER A 482 30.82 -2.57 -11.58
N LEU A 483 30.25 -3.57 -12.23
CA LEU A 483 30.38 -3.79 -13.67
C LEU A 483 29.71 -2.69 -14.52
N TYR A 484 28.54 -2.20 -14.11
CA TYR A 484 27.72 -1.31 -14.94
C TYR A 484 27.81 0.17 -14.57
N GLN A 485 28.29 0.53 -13.36
CA GLN A 485 28.44 1.92 -12.94
C GLN A 485 29.38 2.74 -13.85
N LYS A 486 30.40 2.09 -14.45
CA LYS A 486 31.37 2.76 -15.34
C LYS A 486 31.03 2.70 -16.83
N ARG A 487 30.00 1.95 -17.25
CA ARG A 487 29.77 1.59 -18.67
C ARG A 487 28.65 2.35 -19.38
N GLU A 488 28.21 3.50 -18.85
CA GLU A 488 27.12 4.34 -19.40
C GLU A 488 25.78 3.62 -19.72
N SER A 489 25.59 2.36 -19.30
CA SER A 489 24.35 1.63 -19.53
C SER A 489 23.32 2.02 -18.47
N SER A 490 22.60 3.11 -18.72
CA SER A 490 21.61 3.67 -17.79
C SER A 490 20.51 2.65 -17.42
N VAL A 491 20.04 1.84 -18.38
CA VAL A 491 18.95 0.87 -18.11
C VAL A 491 19.37 -0.23 -17.13
N LYS A 492 20.52 -0.88 -17.35
CA LYS A 492 20.98 -1.97 -16.47
C LYS A 492 21.30 -1.46 -15.08
N THR A 493 21.96 -0.31 -14.99
CA THR A 493 22.27 0.34 -13.71
C THR A 493 20.98 0.61 -12.93
N ASN A 494 19.94 1.11 -13.59
CA ASN A 494 18.63 1.34 -12.96
C ASN A 494 17.98 0.03 -12.48
N ILE A 495 18.04 -1.04 -13.28
CA ILE A 495 17.52 -2.37 -12.89
C ILE A 495 18.19 -2.83 -11.59
N VAL A 496 19.53 -2.76 -11.53
CA VAL A 496 20.27 -3.21 -10.34
C VAL A 496 19.92 -2.35 -9.12
N TRP A 497 19.78 -1.03 -9.27
CA TRP A 497 19.35 -0.16 -8.17
C TRP A 497 17.93 -0.48 -7.68
N VAL A 498 16.98 -0.75 -8.57
CA VAL A 498 15.61 -1.14 -8.19
C VAL A 498 15.64 -2.42 -7.37
N TYR A 499 16.37 -3.43 -7.83
CA TYR A 499 16.50 -4.70 -7.12
C TYR A 499 17.28 -4.59 -5.80
N PHE A 500 18.27 -3.70 -5.74
CA PHE A 500 18.97 -3.36 -4.51
C PHE A 500 18.03 -2.73 -3.47
N ILE A 501 17.13 -1.83 -3.89
CA ILE A 501 16.10 -1.27 -3.00
C ILE A 501 15.11 -2.37 -2.57
N LEU A 502 14.65 -3.20 -3.51
CA LEU A 502 13.74 -4.32 -3.21
C LEU A 502 14.34 -5.28 -2.18
N PHE A 503 15.65 -5.53 -2.22
CA PHE A 503 16.34 -6.36 -1.22
C PHE A 503 16.13 -5.84 0.21
N PHE A 504 16.27 -4.53 0.46
CA PHE A 504 16.04 -3.97 1.80
C PHE A 504 14.57 -3.99 2.20
N ILE A 505 13.66 -3.83 1.23
CA ILE A 505 12.22 -4.01 1.47
C ILE A 505 11.94 -5.47 1.86
N GLY A 506 12.57 -6.44 1.20
CA GLY A 506 12.46 -7.87 1.55
C GLY A 506 12.95 -8.15 2.98
N LEU A 507 14.09 -7.58 3.39
CA LEU A 507 14.63 -7.74 4.75
C LEU A 507 13.68 -7.22 5.85
N TYR A 508 12.82 -6.25 5.55
CA TYR A 508 11.79 -5.78 6.48
C TYR A 508 10.83 -6.92 6.87
N TYR A 509 10.33 -7.65 5.87
CA TYR A 509 9.32 -8.71 6.02
C TYR A 509 9.90 -10.09 6.32
N ASP A 510 11.23 -10.23 6.30
CA ASP A 510 11.86 -11.52 6.53
C ASP A 510 11.81 -11.93 8.02
N PHE A 511 11.27 -13.11 8.29
CA PHE A 511 11.18 -13.70 9.62
C PHE A 511 12.48 -14.37 10.08
N ALA A 512 13.45 -14.58 9.18
CA ALA A 512 14.73 -15.21 9.52
C ALA A 512 15.59 -14.36 10.48
N TRP A 513 15.32 -13.06 10.57
CA TRP A 513 16.09 -12.11 11.40
C TRP A 513 15.24 -11.57 12.56
N LYS A 514 15.73 -11.72 13.80
CA LYS A 514 15.15 -11.02 14.95
C LYS A 514 15.21 -9.50 14.76
N LEU A 515 14.23 -8.78 15.32
CA LEU A 515 14.12 -7.31 15.30
C LEU A 515 15.43 -6.62 15.74
N LEU A 516 16.11 -7.16 16.76
CA LEU A 516 17.38 -6.62 17.24
C LEU A 516 18.48 -6.66 16.16
N HIS A 517 18.60 -7.77 15.40
CA HIS A 517 19.60 -7.86 14.33
C HIS A 517 19.27 -6.92 13.16
N LYS A 518 17.98 -6.75 12.84
CA LYS A 518 17.52 -5.74 11.87
C LYS A 518 17.91 -4.33 12.33
N SER A 519 17.70 -4.02 13.61
CA SER A 519 18.01 -2.71 14.19
C SER A 519 19.49 -2.33 14.00
N LEU A 520 20.40 -3.23 14.37
CA LEU A 520 21.84 -3.00 14.29
C LEU A 520 22.29 -2.87 12.84
N THR A 521 21.77 -3.72 11.95
CA THR A 521 22.11 -3.70 10.52
C THR A 521 21.70 -2.39 9.87
N PHE A 522 20.47 -1.93 10.10
CA PHE A 522 20.00 -0.66 9.56
C PHE A 522 20.74 0.53 10.16
N LEU A 523 21.02 0.52 11.47
CA LEU A 523 21.76 1.61 12.11
C LEU A 523 23.21 1.70 11.58
N LEU A 524 23.93 0.58 11.49
CA LEU A 524 25.29 0.55 10.93
C LEU A 524 25.30 0.97 9.46
N LEU A 525 24.38 0.46 8.64
CA LEU A 525 24.27 0.83 7.24
C LEU A 525 23.95 2.31 7.07
N GLY A 526 23.02 2.84 7.87
CA GLY A 526 22.65 4.26 7.89
C GLY A 526 23.84 5.16 8.24
N LEU A 527 24.61 4.80 9.28
CA LEU A 527 25.83 5.52 9.66
C LEU A 527 26.94 5.43 8.61
N LEU A 528 27.12 4.27 7.98
CA LEU A 528 28.09 4.07 6.89
C LEU A 528 27.73 4.92 5.68
N ILE A 529 26.46 4.89 5.24
CA ILE A 529 25.97 5.72 4.13
C ILE A 529 26.12 7.19 4.51
N PHE A 530 25.74 7.60 5.71
CA PHE A 530 25.88 8.99 6.16
C PHE A 530 27.34 9.45 6.10
N THR A 531 28.27 8.63 6.60
CA THR A 531 29.70 8.94 6.60
C THR A 531 30.27 8.99 5.18
N ALA A 532 29.89 8.03 4.33
CA ALA A 532 30.31 7.99 2.94
C ALA A 532 29.78 9.19 2.15
N VAL A 533 28.49 9.52 2.31
CA VAL A 533 27.86 10.68 1.65
C VAL A 533 28.51 11.97 2.14
N LYS A 534 28.72 12.13 3.45
CA LYS A 534 29.42 13.29 4.03
C LYS A 534 30.87 13.42 3.51
N TYR A 535 31.58 12.30 3.34
CA TYR A 535 32.94 12.29 2.79
C TYR A 535 32.96 12.67 1.30
N LEU A 536 31.96 12.24 0.53
CA LEU A 536 31.79 12.56 -0.89
C LEU A 536 31.26 13.99 -1.11
N ASP A 537 30.55 14.55 -0.13
CA ASP A 537 30.01 15.90 -0.13
C ASP A 537 31.08 16.95 0.22
N LYS A 538 32.06 17.10 -0.69
CA LYS A 538 33.20 18.02 -0.56
C LYS A 538 32.90 19.46 -0.99
N GLU A 539 31.70 19.73 -1.53
CA GLU A 539 31.30 21.08 -1.95
C GLU A 539 30.82 21.90 -0.74
N LYS A 540 31.65 22.86 -0.29
CA LYS A 540 31.21 23.92 0.62
C LYS A 540 30.43 24.96 -0.18
N LEU A 541 29.10 24.85 -0.21
CA LEU A 541 28.26 25.97 -0.64
C LEU A 541 28.27 27.03 0.49
N ALA A 542 28.49 28.30 0.12
CA ALA A 542 28.59 29.41 1.06
C ALA A 542 27.34 29.53 1.96
N ASN A 543 27.52 29.71 3.28
CA ASN A 543 26.51 29.99 4.32
C ASN A 543 25.06 30.15 3.82
N VAL A 544 24.43 29.04 3.43
CA VAL A 544 23.05 29.05 2.96
C VAL A 544 22.13 29.04 4.17
N LYS A 545 21.47 30.17 4.46
CA LYS A 545 20.40 30.21 5.46
C LYS A 545 19.21 29.40 4.95
N ILE A 546 19.03 28.19 5.47
CA ILE A 546 17.95 27.28 5.03
C ILE A 546 16.56 27.87 5.29
N PHE A 547 16.34 28.42 6.49
CA PHE A 547 15.08 29.03 6.90
C PHE A 547 15.34 30.33 7.65
N SER A 548 14.39 31.26 7.59
CA SER A 548 14.45 32.52 8.36
C SER A 548 14.28 32.26 9.85
N ASN A 549 14.75 33.16 10.72
CA ASN A 549 14.53 33.06 12.17
C ASN A 549 13.02 32.99 12.51
N LYS A 550 12.18 33.71 11.75
CA LYS A 550 10.72 33.68 11.88
C LYS A 550 10.15 32.31 11.54
N THR A 551 10.68 31.66 10.50
CA THR A 551 10.26 30.30 10.12
C THR A 551 10.66 29.31 11.20
N TRP A 552 11.88 29.41 11.75
CA TRP A 552 12.32 28.57 12.86
C TRP A 552 11.50 28.77 14.13
N SER A 553 11.09 30.00 14.46
CA SER A 553 10.22 30.24 15.61
C SER A 553 8.83 29.63 15.41
N MET A 554 8.28 29.64 14.19
CA MET A 554 7.02 28.95 13.88
C MET A 554 7.17 27.42 13.96
N ILE A 555 8.28 26.86 13.47
CA ILE A 555 8.58 25.42 13.60
C ILE A 555 8.68 25.04 15.08
N ALA A 556 9.38 25.84 15.89
CA ALA A 556 9.48 25.63 17.33
C ALA A 556 8.12 25.71 18.02
N CYS A 557 7.25 26.64 17.62
CA CYS A 557 5.87 26.71 18.11
C CYS A 557 5.08 25.42 17.80
N ILE A 558 5.22 24.87 16.59
CA ILE A 558 4.59 23.58 16.23
C ILE A 558 5.12 22.45 17.12
N LEU A 559 6.44 22.38 17.30
CA LEU A 559 7.05 21.37 18.17
C LEU A 559 6.53 21.49 19.61
N VAL A 560 6.43 22.70 20.16
CA VAL A 560 5.88 22.93 21.50
C VAL A 560 4.43 22.46 21.59
N LEU A 561 3.60 22.73 20.57
CA LEU A 561 2.21 22.24 20.53
C LEU A 561 2.16 20.70 20.44
N GLN A 562 3.04 20.08 19.66
CA GLN A 562 3.16 18.62 19.58
C GLN A 562 3.57 17.98 20.91
N LEU A 563 4.53 18.60 21.62
CA LEU A 563 4.96 18.17 22.95
C LEU A 563 3.86 18.38 23.99
N ALA A 564 3.16 19.51 23.96
CA ALA A 564 2.04 19.78 24.85
C ALA A 564 0.91 18.76 24.63
N PHE A 565 0.59 18.44 23.37
CA PHE A 565 -0.42 17.44 23.04
C PHE A 565 -0.03 16.03 23.52
N THR A 566 1.16 15.54 23.15
CA THR A 566 1.62 14.20 23.54
C THR A 566 1.83 14.05 25.04
N GLY A 567 2.33 15.10 25.70
CA GLY A 567 2.46 15.16 27.16
C GLY A 567 1.11 15.20 27.87
N PHE A 568 0.17 16.02 27.40
CA PHE A 568 -1.19 16.08 27.96
C PHE A 568 -1.93 14.76 27.79
N GLN A 569 -1.85 14.14 26.61
CA GLN A 569 -2.47 12.83 26.36
C GLN A 569 -1.92 11.77 27.31
N SER A 570 -0.60 11.72 27.47
CA SER A 570 0.05 10.77 28.38
C SER A 570 -0.34 11.03 29.84
N TYR A 571 -0.36 12.29 30.26
CA TYR A 571 -0.78 12.68 31.61
C TYR A 571 -2.25 12.34 31.87
N SER A 572 -3.14 12.62 30.91
CA SER A 572 -4.57 12.31 31.03
C SER A 572 -4.80 10.81 31.15
N ASN A 573 -4.07 9.99 30.39
CA ASN A 573 -4.17 8.54 30.46
C ASN A 573 -3.61 8.00 31.79
N GLU A 574 -2.46 8.50 32.27
CA GLU A 574 -1.93 8.11 33.58
C GLU A 574 -2.86 8.54 34.72
N LYS A 575 -3.45 9.74 34.64
CA LYS A 575 -4.45 10.19 35.61
C LYS A 575 -5.67 9.26 35.61
N ALA A 576 -6.18 8.90 34.42
CA ALA A 576 -7.30 7.96 34.30
C ALA A 576 -6.97 6.57 34.85
N ILE A 577 -5.73 6.08 34.70
CA ILE A 577 -5.28 4.81 35.28
C ILE A 577 -5.22 4.89 36.81
N ASN A 578 -4.72 5.99 37.37
CA ASN A 578 -4.49 6.13 38.82
C ASN A 578 -5.76 6.48 39.61
N GLU A 579 -6.66 7.28 39.03
CA GLU A 579 -7.89 7.75 39.68
C GLU A 579 -9.14 6.96 39.25
N GLY A 580 -9.05 6.21 38.14
CA GLY A 580 -10.18 5.49 37.57
C GLY A 580 -10.62 4.28 38.39
N LYS A 581 -11.88 3.90 38.22
CA LYS A 581 -12.47 2.72 38.84
C LYS A 581 -12.16 1.48 38.01
N GLU A 582 -11.54 0.50 38.64
CA GLU A 582 -11.31 -0.81 38.03
C GLU A 582 -12.61 -1.64 37.99
N ILE A 583 -12.94 -2.17 36.82
CA ILE A 583 -14.06 -3.07 36.59
C ILE A 583 -13.63 -4.27 35.74
N ILE A 584 -14.34 -5.39 35.88
CA ILE A 584 -14.14 -6.59 35.06
C ILE A 584 -15.32 -6.72 34.11
N LEU A 585 -15.06 -6.77 32.81
CA LEU A 585 -16.07 -6.99 31.76
C LEU A 585 -15.91 -8.38 31.15
N GLN A 586 -17.04 -8.98 30.74
CA GLN A 586 -17.06 -10.25 30.03
C GLN A 586 -16.92 -10.03 28.51
N LEU A 587 -16.04 -10.82 27.89
CA LEU A 587 -15.76 -10.79 26.45
C LEU A 587 -16.69 -11.75 25.69
N GLU A 588 -16.97 -11.41 24.44
CA GLU A 588 -17.60 -12.28 23.46
C GLU A 588 -16.56 -12.90 22.53
N PRO A 589 -16.75 -14.15 22.08
CA PRO A 589 -15.89 -14.74 21.06
C PRO A 589 -15.90 -13.91 19.77
N VAL A 590 -14.71 -13.56 19.29
CA VAL A 590 -14.50 -12.90 17.98
C VAL A 590 -13.69 -13.86 17.10
N ASP A 591 -14.03 -13.95 15.81
CA ASP A 591 -13.24 -14.74 14.86
C ASP A 591 -11.89 -14.05 14.59
N PRO A 592 -10.74 -14.70 14.86
CA PRO A 592 -9.43 -14.10 14.59
C PRO A 592 -9.29 -13.75 13.11
N ARG A 593 -9.19 -12.46 12.79
CA ARG A 593 -8.80 -11.99 11.46
C ARG A 593 -7.85 -10.80 11.56
N SER A 594 -6.55 -11.07 11.39
CA SER A 594 -5.61 -10.25 10.60
C SER A 594 -4.16 -10.71 10.82
N MET A 595 -3.35 -10.80 9.75
CA MET A 595 -1.92 -11.10 9.80
C MET A 595 -1.01 -9.87 9.54
N LEU A 596 -1.58 -8.64 9.47
CA LEU A 596 -0.91 -7.51 8.82
C LEU A 596 -0.45 -6.36 9.73
N GLN A 597 -0.73 -6.36 11.03
CA GLN A 597 -0.50 -5.18 11.91
C GLN A 597 0.25 -5.48 13.22
N GLY A 598 0.97 -6.60 13.29
CA GLY A 598 1.48 -7.14 14.55
C GLY A 598 0.39 -7.90 15.31
N ASP A 599 0.74 -8.54 16.42
CA ASP A 599 -0.21 -9.31 17.20
C ASP A 599 -1.10 -8.35 18.01
N TYR A 600 -2.34 -8.17 17.57
CA TYR A 600 -3.38 -7.50 18.34
C TYR A 600 -4.61 -8.38 18.39
N VAL A 601 -5.34 -8.31 19.50
CA VAL A 601 -6.57 -9.06 19.76
C VAL A 601 -7.77 -8.15 19.52
N GLN A 602 -8.76 -8.62 18.76
CA GLN A 602 -10.04 -7.93 18.63
C GLN A 602 -10.95 -8.33 19.78
N LEU A 603 -11.48 -7.34 20.48
CA LEU A 603 -12.30 -7.57 21.67
C LEU A 603 -13.71 -7.05 21.44
N ARG A 604 -14.68 -7.89 21.78
CA ARG A 604 -16.10 -7.52 21.86
C ARG A 604 -16.60 -7.76 23.27
N TYR A 605 -17.40 -6.85 23.79
CA TYR A 605 -17.85 -6.88 25.18
C TYR A 605 -19.34 -7.23 25.24
N GLU A 606 -19.73 -8.16 26.12
CA GLU A 606 -21.13 -8.54 26.33
C GLU A 606 -21.97 -7.32 26.75
N ALA A 607 -21.41 -6.47 27.63
CA ALA A 607 -22.03 -5.23 28.08
C ALA A 607 -22.29 -4.24 26.92
N GLY A 608 -21.53 -4.34 25.83
CA GLY A 608 -21.65 -3.45 24.67
C GLY A 608 -22.89 -3.67 23.82
N ARG A 609 -23.66 -4.76 24.01
CA ARG A 609 -24.88 -5.02 23.24
C ARG A 609 -25.93 -3.93 23.50
N TYR A 610 -26.35 -3.27 22.42
CA TYR A 610 -27.34 -2.21 22.49
C TYR A 610 -28.17 -2.16 21.21
N GLN A 611 -29.48 -2.35 21.36
CA GLN A 611 -30.46 -2.13 20.28
C GLN A 611 -31.31 -0.92 20.66
N PRO A 612 -31.13 0.23 19.97
CA PRO A 612 -31.93 1.40 20.26
C PRO A 612 -33.40 1.14 19.89
N LYS A 613 -34.33 1.65 20.71
CA LYS A 613 -35.78 1.53 20.44
C LYS A 613 -36.24 2.35 19.24
N GLU A 614 -35.45 3.37 18.88
CA GLU A 614 -35.70 4.27 17.74
C GLU A 614 -34.51 4.24 16.77
N ALA A 615 -34.72 4.73 15.55
CA ALA A 615 -33.65 4.84 14.57
C ALA A 615 -32.64 5.91 15.02
N VAL A 616 -31.48 5.46 15.48
CA VAL A 616 -30.37 6.32 15.91
C VAL A 616 -29.26 6.31 14.88
N LYS A 617 -28.67 7.47 14.62
CA LYS A 617 -27.53 7.59 13.71
C LYS A 617 -26.28 6.90 14.27
N THR A 618 -25.54 6.23 13.39
CA THR A 618 -24.23 5.68 13.70
C THR A 618 -23.30 6.76 14.25
N GLY A 619 -22.51 6.42 15.27
CA GLY A 619 -21.59 7.33 15.95
C GLY A 619 -22.21 8.17 17.06
N THR A 620 -23.52 8.07 17.31
CA THR A 620 -24.18 8.73 18.45
C THR A 620 -23.58 8.23 19.76
N VAL A 621 -23.23 9.17 20.65
CA VAL A 621 -22.62 8.87 21.96
C VAL A 621 -23.69 8.49 22.96
N PHE A 622 -23.47 7.38 23.66
CA PHE A 622 -24.31 6.89 24.74
C PHE A 622 -23.46 6.56 25.97
N THR A 623 -24.06 6.71 27.13
CA THR A 623 -23.53 6.26 28.41
C THR A 623 -24.35 5.05 28.89
N LEU A 624 -23.68 3.91 29.02
CA LEU A 624 -24.25 2.67 29.52
C LEU A 624 -23.97 2.52 31.01
N LYS A 625 -25.00 2.19 31.79
CA LYS A 625 -24.83 1.78 33.19
C LYS A 625 -24.49 0.29 33.28
N VAL A 626 -23.43 -0.04 34.00
CA VAL A 626 -23.05 -1.41 34.36
C VAL A 626 -23.04 -1.60 35.86
N LYS A 627 -23.44 -2.78 36.33
CA LYS A 627 -23.48 -3.13 37.76
C LYS A 627 -22.74 -4.43 38.02
N LYS A 628 -22.01 -4.49 39.12
CA LYS A 628 -21.27 -5.67 39.59
C LYS A 628 -22.23 -6.80 39.98
N ASP A 629 -21.99 -8.00 39.46
CA ASP A 629 -22.70 -9.22 39.84
C ASP A 629 -22.02 -9.98 41.00
N ASP A 630 -22.63 -11.07 41.46
CA ASP A 630 -22.12 -11.90 42.57
C ASP A 630 -20.75 -12.54 42.29
N LYS A 631 -20.30 -12.56 41.02
CA LYS A 631 -19.00 -13.08 40.59
C LYS A 631 -17.95 -11.97 40.41
N GLY A 632 -18.32 -10.73 40.71
CA GLY A 632 -17.48 -9.55 40.56
C GLY A 632 -17.38 -9.01 39.14
N VAL A 633 -18.21 -9.51 38.21
CA VAL A 633 -18.23 -9.10 36.80
C VAL A 633 -19.29 -8.01 36.61
N TYR A 634 -18.93 -6.94 35.90
CA TYR A 634 -19.85 -5.85 35.60
C TYR A 634 -20.68 -6.18 34.35
N ARG A 635 -22.00 -6.16 34.51
CA ARG A 635 -22.97 -6.42 33.43
C ARG A 635 -23.86 -5.23 33.16
N SER A 636 -24.29 -5.10 31.90
CA SER A 636 -25.25 -4.07 31.47
C SER A 636 -26.55 -4.17 32.26
N THR A 637 -27.03 -3.06 32.79
CA THR A 637 -28.37 -2.99 33.42
C THR A 637 -29.47 -2.72 32.40
N GLY A 638 -29.11 -2.50 31.12
CA GLY A 638 -30.02 -2.05 30.06
C GLY A 638 -30.37 -0.55 30.11
N GLU A 639 -29.91 0.18 31.13
CA GLU A 639 -30.07 1.63 31.22
C GLU A 639 -28.99 2.32 30.38
N VAL A 640 -29.43 2.97 29.29
CA VAL A 640 -28.58 3.72 28.38
C VAL A 640 -29.08 5.15 28.29
N PHE A 641 -28.17 6.10 28.49
CA PHE A 641 -28.44 7.53 28.43
C PHE A 641 -27.79 8.13 27.19
N ALA A 642 -28.51 8.95 26.44
CA ALA A 642 -27.91 9.70 25.34
C ALA A 642 -26.96 10.76 25.91
N GLY A 643 -25.77 10.89 25.32
CA GLY A 643 -24.74 11.84 25.77
C GLY A 643 -23.69 11.23 26.71
N GLY A 644 -22.69 12.04 27.04
CA GLY A 644 -21.62 11.68 27.98
C GLY A 644 -22.03 11.80 29.44
N ILE A 645 -21.24 11.24 30.37
CA ILE A 645 -21.56 11.28 31.81
C ILE A 645 -21.80 12.71 32.32
N SER A 646 -21.00 13.67 31.87
CA SER A 646 -21.11 15.09 32.24
C SER A 646 -22.48 15.69 31.93
N GLU A 647 -23.18 15.17 30.92
CA GLU A 647 -24.51 15.62 30.53
C GLU A 647 -25.62 14.93 31.34
N THR A 648 -25.34 13.72 31.85
CA THR A 648 -26.29 12.95 32.67
C THR A 648 -26.32 13.39 34.14
N GLY A 649 -25.23 13.97 34.65
CA GLY A 649 -25.11 14.45 36.03
C GLY A 649 -25.13 13.36 37.10
N LYS A 650 -25.01 12.08 36.72
CA LYS A 650 -25.09 10.93 37.64
C LYS A 650 -23.71 10.53 38.13
N LYS A 651 -23.58 10.27 39.44
CA LYS A 651 -22.39 9.69 40.04
C LYS A 651 -22.61 8.19 40.26
N PRO A 652 -21.63 7.33 39.93
CA PRO A 652 -21.76 5.90 40.16
C PRO A 652 -21.76 5.57 41.66
N GLU A 653 -22.60 4.61 42.05
CA GLU A 653 -22.52 3.98 43.38
C GLU A 653 -21.31 3.03 43.46
N THR A 654 -21.00 2.52 44.66
CA THR A 654 -19.85 1.62 44.90
C THR A 654 -19.84 0.38 44.00
N ASP A 655 -21.00 -0.15 43.62
CA ASP A 655 -21.12 -1.35 42.78
C ASP A 655 -21.48 -1.04 41.32
N GLU A 656 -21.51 0.23 40.93
CA GLU A 656 -21.95 0.68 39.61
C GLU A 656 -20.81 1.39 38.86
N ALA A 657 -20.81 1.31 37.53
CA ALA A 657 -19.94 2.11 36.69
C ALA A 657 -20.70 2.55 35.44
N TYR A 658 -20.21 3.60 34.80
CA TYR A 658 -20.81 4.16 33.60
C TYR A 658 -19.78 4.11 32.48
N LEU A 659 -20.13 3.46 31.36
CA LEU A 659 -19.28 3.31 30.19
C LEU A 659 -19.81 4.18 29.06
N THR A 660 -19.00 5.10 28.57
CA THR A 660 -19.35 5.94 27.42
C THR A 660 -18.85 5.29 26.14
N GLY A 661 -19.74 5.11 25.17
CA GLY A 661 -19.43 4.49 23.88
C GLY A 661 -20.24 5.07 22.73
N LYS A 662 -19.79 4.81 21.50
CA LYS A 662 -20.45 5.25 20.27
C LYS A 662 -21.23 4.11 19.64
N TYR A 663 -22.48 4.37 19.24
CA TYR A 663 -23.30 3.37 18.57
C TYR A 663 -22.71 2.97 17.21
N ASN A 664 -22.56 1.67 16.97
CA ASN A 664 -21.96 1.11 15.76
C ASN A 664 -22.87 1.14 14.52
N GLY A 665 -24.15 1.49 14.69
CA GLY A 665 -25.14 1.52 13.61
C GLY A 665 -25.94 0.23 13.44
N TYR A 666 -25.77 -0.76 14.32
CA TYR A 666 -26.45 -2.05 14.22
C TYR A 666 -26.93 -2.59 15.56
N ASP A 667 -26.02 -2.95 16.47
CA ASP A 667 -26.35 -3.75 17.66
C ASP A 667 -25.41 -3.55 18.86
N SER A 668 -24.46 -2.61 18.79
CA SER A 668 -23.49 -2.42 19.87
C SER A 668 -22.97 -0.99 20.04
N LEU A 669 -22.43 -0.74 21.24
CA LEU A 669 -21.67 0.44 21.60
C LEU A 669 -20.17 0.13 21.55
N ILE A 670 -19.41 1.02 20.92
CA ILE A 670 -17.95 1.01 20.80
C ILE A 670 -17.39 1.90 21.91
N PHE A 671 -16.70 1.31 22.87
CA PHE A 671 -16.10 1.97 24.04
C PHE A 671 -14.66 2.48 23.80
N GLY A 672 -14.03 2.10 22.69
CA GLY A 672 -12.66 2.52 22.35
C GLY A 672 -11.56 1.64 22.95
N ILE A 673 -11.94 0.44 23.39
CA ILE A 673 -11.11 -0.61 24.00
C ILE A 673 -11.25 -1.95 23.26
N GLU A 674 -11.72 -1.92 22.01
CA GLU A 674 -11.95 -3.10 21.15
C GLU A 674 -10.65 -3.65 20.53
N SER A 675 -9.52 -2.98 20.76
CA SER A 675 -8.19 -3.43 20.33
C SER A 675 -7.25 -3.56 21.52
N PHE A 676 -6.55 -4.70 21.60
CA PHE A 676 -5.51 -4.95 22.60
C PHE A 676 -4.20 -5.35 21.93
N PHE A 677 -3.13 -4.62 22.19
CA PHE A 677 -1.82 -4.89 21.60
C PHE A 677 -1.03 -5.83 22.49
N VAL A 678 -0.53 -6.93 21.91
CA VAL A 678 0.24 -7.93 22.65
C VAL A 678 1.61 -8.16 22.02
N GLU A 679 2.45 -8.94 22.70
CA GLU A 679 3.75 -9.31 22.17
C GLU A 679 3.61 -10.19 20.92
N GLU A 680 4.52 -10.00 19.96
CA GLU A 680 4.55 -10.76 18.71
C GLU A 680 4.63 -12.27 18.98
N GLY A 681 3.69 -13.04 18.41
CA GLY A 681 3.53 -14.48 18.59
C GLY A 681 2.51 -14.92 19.66
N THR A 682 1.93 -14.01 20.45
CA THR A 682 1.02 -14.33 21.57
C THR A 682 -0.46 -14.03 21.32
N GLY A 683 -0.79 -13.23 20.29
CA GLY A 683 -2.15 -12.72 20.09
C GLY A 683 -3.18 -13.80 19.78
N PHE A 684 -2.78 -14.80 18.98
CA PHE A 684 -3.70 -15.84 18.54
C PHE A 684 -4.13 -16.79 19.66
N GLU A 685 -3.23 -17.13 20.58
CA GLU A 685 -3.59 -17.95 21.74
C GLU A 685 -4.44 -17.17 22.72
N LEU A 686 -4.11 -15.89 22.95
CA LEU A 686 -4.84 -15.03 23.87
C LEU A 686 -6.28 -14.77 23.39
N GLU A 687 -6.47 -14.46 22.11
CA GLU A 687 -7.81 -14.21 21.51
C GLU A 687 -8.74 -15.43 21.63
N ARG A 688 -8.20 -16.64 21.59
CA ARG A 688 -8.98 -17.88 21.70
C ARG A 688 -9.43 -18.22 23.12
N HIS A 689 -8.66 -17.80 24.12
CA HIS A 689 -8.88 -18.23 25.50
C HIS A 689 -9.44 -17.10 26.39
N ALA A 690 -9.14 -15.84 26.08
CA ALA A 690 -9.56 -14.69 26.86
C ALA A 690 -11.10 -14.59 26.92
N LYS A 691 -11.63 -14.58 28.15
CA LYS A 691 -13.07 -14.47 28.43
C LYS A 691 -13.44 -13.23 29.23
N TYR A 692 -12.46 -12.59 29.86
CA TYR A 692 -12.64 -11.44 30.71
C TYR A 692 -11.60 -10.37 30.40
N ALA A 693 -11.99 -9.12 30.58
CA ALA A 693 -11.14 -7.95 30.39
C ALA A 693 -11.18 -7.08 31.65
N LYS A 694 -10.01 -6.68 32.12
CA LYS A 694 -9.83 -5.73 33.22
C LYS A 694 -9.78 -4.33 32.61
N VAL A 695 -10.75 -3.51 32.97
CA VAL A 695 -10.98 -2.20 32.38
C VAL A 695 -10.96 -1.14 33.46
N ILE A 696 -10.26 -0.04 33.20
CA ILE A 696 -10.24 1.13 34.07
C ILE A 696 -11.20 2.17 33.48
N VAL A 697 -12.16 2.60 34.28
CA VAL A 697 -13.19 3.57 33.88
C VAL A 697 -12.94 4.88 34.60
N SER A 698 -12.71 5.93 33.82
CA SER A 698 -12.58 7.30 34.34
C SER A 698 -13.93 7.87 34.83
N ASP A 699 -13.89 8.94 35.61
CA ASP A 699 -15.09 9.67 36.06
C ASP A 699 -15.98 10.18 34.90
N GLU A 700 -15.40 10.37 33.72
CA GLU A 700 -16.10 10.80 32.50
C GLU A 700 -16.71 9.62 31.71
N GLY A 701 -16.43 8.38 32.12
CA GLY A 701 -16.96 7.16 31.51
C GLY A 701 -16.09 6.60 30.38
N ASN A 702 -14.95 7.23 30.11
CA ASN A 702 -13.97 6.71 29.17
C ASN A 702 -13.32 5.47 29.77
N ALA A 703 -13.25 4.41 28.98
CA ALA A 703 -12.65 3.14 29.35
C ALA A 703 -11.22 3.02 28.82
N LEU A 704 -10.35 2.41 29.60
CA LEU A 704 -8.99 2.01 29.23
C LEU A 704 -8.81 0.53 29.53
N LEU A 705 -8.26 -0.21 28.58
CA LEU A 705 -8.02 -1.65 28.77
C LEU A 705 -6.69 -1.87 29.48
N ALA A 706 -6.73 -2.53 30.63
CA ALA A 706 -5.54 -2.84 31.41
C ALA A 706 -4.99 -4.23 31.08
N ASP A 707 -5.84 -5.26 31.01
CA ASP A 707 -5.43 -6.65 30.81
C ASP A 707 -6.60 -7.54 30.33
N VAL A 708 -6.31 -8.73 29.78
CA VAL A 708 -7.30 -9.74 29.38
C VAL A 708 -6.90 -11.14 29.83
N ASN A 709 -7.88 -11.95 30.26
CA ASN A 709 -7.62 -13.27 30.84
C ASN A 709 -8.79 -14.26 30.70
N ASP A 710 -8.54 -15.53 30.94
CA ASP A 710 -9.49 -16.64 30.81
C ASP A 710 -10.48 -16.72 31.98
N LYS A 711 -10.07 -16.25 33.16
CA LYS A 711 -10.85 -16.34 34.41
C LYS A 711 -10.86 -15.01 35.16
N ALA A 712 -12.05 -14.56 35.54
CA ALA A 712 -12.22 -13.37 36.39
C ALA A 712 -11.62 -13.51 37.80
N SER A 713 -11.43 -14.74 38.29
CA SER A 713 -10.87 -14.99 39.64
C SER A 713 -9.40 -14.60 39.77
N GLU A 714 -8.66 -14.54 38.66
CA GLU A 714 -7.21 -14.25 38.66
C GLU A 714 -6.88 -12.79 39.03
N TRP A 715 -7.89 -11.92 39.09
CA TRP A 715 -7.74 -10.54 39.56
C TRP A 715 -8.47 -10.24 40.89
N ASN A 716 -9.12 -11.25 41.48
CA ASN A 716 -9.87 -11.14 42.74
C ASN A 716 -9.11 -11.72 43.95
N GLU A 717 -7.87 -12.19 43.75
CA GLU A 717 -6.88 -12.51 44.82
C GLU A 717 -6.04 -11.27 45.15
#